data_AF-A0A928JR62-F1
#
_entry.id   AF-A0A928JR62-F1
#
_cell.length_a   1.000
_cell.length_b   1.000
_cell.length_c   1.000
_cell.angle_alpha   90.00
_cell.angle_beta   90.00
_cell.angle_gamma   90.00
#
_symmetry.space_group_name_H-M   'P 1'
#
loop_
_entity.id
_entity.type
_entity.pdbx_description
1 polymer ?
#
loop_
_entity_poly.entity_id
_entity_poly.type
_entity_poly.pdbx_seq_one_letter_code
_entity_poly.pdbx_strand_id
1 'polypeptide(L)'
;MNRTRKWLAILLALAMVMAMCLAGCQKNETTDNSAKEVVTYEKTEAQKAIETALDLSNMDEQEWTYDKDADAWTLSVVTAVTNPEIEDEQGVSVCVPGAYVTGIDTDKDGEADVTADTADDAVRGSLVIDTKAKVTSTNGQVYTAKTAPVIVNTGAAGYSEQENQTAATTYAKEGYINVACGNRGKQSSIENDDGTTTYTGDAPSCLVDQKNAVRFVKYNILLGNLPGSVDYFVSTGGSGGGAHAAMIAATSNNPDFYDYEIEAGAVGVYKTEDGNYFTTVTIDGKEVELSDGMWGCMAYSAITSLAEADMAQAFEYYLDEDYDFNTNFQAKMAEYLSEEYMEYINGQKLTMDESKVGFDLNEDGDTKDTVDLTIEYDADKYKDTNGYGGTYLNYYLATMEKSLEAYLDRLDYAEDWTWFGDDGSKLSDEEVAAMTSADKAKAFVEGRYAKGSTGSGSDKGGMPGGMTGGMGQMDGNGPPSGGMPSGNGGPGGSSSSSSGKTARAGNSLNENGEEVGTPESGSTQSSSSKTDSSNYSTYAELLEAYKEDVAEVTAGDEYGKNIVELYDPTNYIGEEDTDAPTWTRILCGAAEGDISMFNSMNMQIAWLNSGTDAAIEWQWDGGHVPSEILGDSLALYVDTMYGKYVDGAVQIAKEKAETVTKNGDATEASGTDLSDWVTYKDGEVDFTLADAAAYRAKGASKAVPGFDVIDYGQEDYVFGNSEKDARHWDQHVLDVLEEHADDLTSLFNQG
;
A
#
# COMPACT_ATOMS: atom_id res chain seq x y z
N MET A 1 57.84 -31.86 -49.01
CA MET A 1 57.90 -32.04 -47.55
C MET A 1 57.85 -30.66 -46.90
N ASN A 2 57.08 -30.52 -45.81
CA ASN A 2 56.75 -29.27 -45.09
C ASN A 2 55.67 -28.32 -45.65
N ARG A 3 54.54 -28.83 -46.18
CA ARG A 3 53.31 -28.00 -46.33
C ARG A 3 51.96 -28.71 -46.04
N THR A 4 51.94 -30.00 -45.68
CA THR A 4 50.71 -30.77 -45.43
C THR A 4 50.42 -31.07 -43.96
N ARG A 5 51.14 -30.45 -43.01
CA ARG A 5 50.88 -30.56 -41.56
C ARG A 5 50.22 -29.31 -40.94
N LYS A 6 49.93 -28.26 -41.72
CA LYS A 6 49.19 -27.07 -41.24
C LYS A 6 47.71 -27.02 -41.68
N TRP A 7 47.25 -27.93 -42.54
CA TRP A 7 45.86 -27.97 -43.01
C TRP A 7 44.98 -29.00 -42.27
N LEU A 8 45.56 -29.91 -41.48
CA LEU A 8 44.80 -30.82 -40.61
C LEU A 8 44.40 -30.20 -39.26
N ALA A 9 44.97 -29.05 -38.90
CA ALA A 9 44.59 -28.30 -37.70
C ALA A 9 43.42 -27.32 -37.95
N ILE A 10 43.09 -27.03 -39.21
CA ILE A 10 42.03 -26.06 -39.58
C ILE A 10 40.70 -26.78 -39.89
N LEU A 11 40.71 -28.07 -40.26
CA LEU A 11 39.49 -28.86 -40.48
C LEU A 11 38.96 -29.59 -39.24
N LEU A 12 39.75 -29.72 -38.16
CA LEU A 12 39.23 -30.14 -36.86
C LEU A 12 38.74 -28.96 -35.98
N ALA A 13 39.12 -27.73 -36.29
CA ALA A 13 38.61 -26.53 -35.62
C ALA A 13 37.29 -26.02 -36.21
N LEU A 14 36.99 -26.31 -37.49
CA LEU A 14 35.74 -25.88 -38.13
C LEU A 14 34.54 -26.83 -37.95
N ALA A 15 34.74 -28.04 -37.41
CA ALA A 15 33.65 -28.96 -37.07
C ALA A 15 33.20 -28.87 -35.59
N MET A 16 33.91 -28.10 -34.76
CA MET A 16 33.55 -27.84 -33.36
C MET A 16 32.88 -26.47 -33.13
N VAL A 17 32.83 -25.59 -34.14
CA VAL A 17 32.23 -24.24 -34.03
C VAL A 17 30.86 -24.13 -34.72
N MET A 18 30.35 -25.21 -35.33
CA MET A 18 29.08 -25.20 -36.07
C MET A 18 28.05 -26.23 -35.59
N ALA A 19 28.12 -26.59 -34.30
CA ALA A 19 27.11 -27.40 -33.60
C ALA A 19 26.72 -26.83 -32.22
N MET A 20 27.16 -25.61 -31.87
CA MET A 20 26.83 -24.90 -30.63
C MET A 20 25.83 -23.74 -30.82
N CYS A 21 25.11 -23.67 -31.95
CA CYS A 21 24.19 -22.57 -32.25
C CYS A 21 22.72 -22.97 -32.47
N LEU A 22 22.29 -24.19 -32.15
CA LEU A 22 20.88 -24.61 -32.36
C LEU A 22 20.40 -25.63 -31.31
N ALA A 23 20.69 -25.40 -30.03
CA ALA A 23 20.11 -26.13 -28.91
C ALA A 23 20.18 -25.29 -27.63
N GLY A 24 19.55 -24.11 -27.65
CA GLY A 24 19.55 -23.14 -26.55
C GLY A 24 18.14 -22.69 -26.16
N CYS A 25 17.15 -23.56 -26.26
CA CYS A 25 15.79 -23.38 -25.72
C CYS A 25 15.21 -24.76 -25.35
N GLN A 26 15.84 -25.43 -24.39
CA GLN A 26 15.16 -26.40 -23.55
C GLN A 26 15.77 -26.21 -22.16
N LYS A 27 15.09 -25.44 -21.30
CA LYS A 27 15.28 -25.56 -19.86
C LYS A 27 15.04 -27.04 -19.55
N ASN A 28 16.10 -27.78 -19.26
CA ASN A 28 15.96 -28.98 -18.47
C ASN A 28 15.40 -28.51 -17.14
N GLU A 29 14.15 -28.87 -16.86
CA GLU A 29 13.63 -28.97 -15.50
C GLU A 29 14.52 -29.96 -14.76
N THR A 30 15.61 -29.45 -14.19
CA THR A 30 16.08 -29.96 -12.92
C THR A 30 15.04 -29.44 -11.94
N THR A 31 14.08 -30.28 -11.59
CA THR A 31 13.37 -30.16 -10.31
C THR A 31 14.45 -30.05 -9.24
N ASP A 32 14.74 -28.82 -8.81
CA ASP A 32 15.48 -28.59 -7.59
C ASP A 32 14.51 -28.90 -6.45
N ASN A 33 14.31 -30.19 -6.24
CA ASN A 33 13.67 -30.76 -5.05
C ASN A 33 14.71 -30.79 -3.91
N SER A 34 15.48 -29.73 -3.72
CA SER A 34 16.02 -29.46 -2.38
C SER A 34 14.88 -28.85 -1.59
N ALA A 35 14.00 -29.70 -1.05
CA ALA A 35 13.20 -29.28 0.09
C ALA A 35 14.18 -28.66 1.09
N LYS A 36 14.03 -27.35 1.38
CA LYS A 36 14.74 -26.72 2.51
C LYS A 36 14.51 -27.68 3.69
N GLU A 37 15.59 -28.20 4.25
CA GLU A 37 15.48 -29.15 5.36
C GLU A 37 14.87 -28.35 6.52
N VAL A 38 13.59 -28.58 6.81
CA VAL A 38 12.88 -27.87 7.88
C VAL A 38 13.65 -28.11 9.18
N VAL A 39 14.23 -27.05 9.73
CA VAL A 39 14.97 -27.14 10.99
C VAL A 39 13.96 -27.29 12.12
N THR A 40 13.83 -28.50 12.64
CA THR A 40 12.87 -28.81 13.71
C THR A 40 13.53 -28.74 15.07
N TYR A 41 12.91 -28.02 16.00
CA TYR A 41 13.29 -27.98 17.41
C TYR A 41 12.22 -28.64 18.28
N GLU A 42 12.61 -29.14 19.46
CA GLU A 42 11.64 -29.64 20.43
C GLU A 42 10.93 -28.45 21.09
N LYS A 43 9.62 -28.31 20.82
CA LYS A 43 8.80 -27.25 21.42
C LYS A 43 8.62 -27.45 22.91
N THR A 44 8.69 -26.35 23.66
CA THR A 44 8.32 -26.30 25.07
C THR A 44 6.80 -26.48 25.25
N GLU A 45 6.37 -26.78 26.47
CA GLU A 45 4.94 -26.88 26.77
C GLU A 45 4.19 -25.54 26.58
N ALA A 46 4.86 -24.41 26.78
CA ALA A 46 4.28 -23.09 26.52
C ALA A 46 4.05 -22.86 25.02
N GLN A 47 5.01 -23.23 24.16
CA GLN A 47 4.89 -23.11 22.70
C GLN A 47 3.77 -24.00 22.15
N LYS A 48 3.64 -25.23 22.67
CA LYS A 48 2.51 -26.12 22.33
C LYS A 48 1.15 -25.58 22.81
N ALA A 49 1.14 -24.88 23.95
CA ALA A 49 -0.07 -24.26 24.47
C ALA A 49 -0.56 -23.13 23.55
N ILE A 50 0.35 -22.37 22.93
CA ILE A 50 0.02 -21.37 21.90
C ILE A 50 -0.67 -22.04 20.71
N GLU A 51 -0.07 -23.09 20.13
CA GLU A 51 -0.68 -23.83 19.01
C GLU A 51 -2.07 -24.39 19.34
N THR A 52 -2.25 -24.87 20.58
CA THR A 52 -3.53 -25.42 21.05
C THR A 52 -4.58 -24.33 21.22
N ALA A 53 -4.20 -23.17 21.77
CA ALA A 53 -5.10 -22.05 22.02
C ALA A 53 -5.53 -21.35 20.73
N LEU A 54 -4.64 -21.28 19.73
CA LEU A 54 -4.86 -20.62 18.44
C LEU A 54 -5.35 -21.56 17.32
N ASP A 55 -5.59 -22.83 17.63
CA ASP A 55 -6.38 -23.73 16.80
C ASP A 55 -7.86 -23.34 16.93
N LEU A 56 -8.42 -22.84 15.83
CA LEU A 56 -9.79 -22.33 15.76
C LEU A 56 -10.84 -23.35 16.23
N SER A 57 -10.59 -24.66 16.07
CA SER A 57 -11.51 -25.71 16.52
C SER A 57 -11.61 -25.85 18.06
N ASN A 58 -10.65 -25.26 18.78
CA ASN A 58 -10.60 -25.18 20.24
C ASN A 58 -11.17 -23.86 20.79
N MET A 59 -11.53 -22.89 19.94
CA MET A 59 -12.12 -21.63 20.36
C MET A 59 -13.63 -21.76 20.54
N ASP A 60 -14.09 -21.93 21.78
CA ASP A 60 -15.50 -22.22 22.09
C ASP A 60 -16.47 -21.05 21.79
N GLU A 61 -15.96 -19.84 21.59
CA GLU A 61 -16.74 -18.62 21.32
C GLU A 61 -16.84 -18.26 19.83
N GLN A 62 -16.18 -19.01 18.93
CA GLN A 62 -16.28 -18.74 17.50
C GLN A 62 -17.72 -18.93 17.00
N GLU A 63 -18.20 -17.99 16.20
CA GLU A 63 -19.53 -18.00 15.59
C GLU A 63 -19.41 -17.73 14.09
N TRP A 64 -20.26 -18.38 13.30
CA TRP A 64 -20.33 -18.20 11.85
C TRP A 64 -21.70 -17.64 11.46
N THR A 65 -21.69 -16.57 10.68
CA THR A 65 -22.90 -15.95 10.11
C THR A 65 -22.92 -16.19 8.60
N TYR A 66 -24.08 -16.60 8.07
CA TYR A 66 -24.26 -16.81 6.63
C TYR A 66 -24.98 -15.63 5.97
N ASP A 67 -24.37 -15.05 4.94
CA ASP A 67 -24.97 -14.07 4.05
C ASP A 67 -25.55 -14.77 2.81
N LYS A 68 -26.89 -14.79 2.72
CA LYS A 68 -27.64 -15.42 1.63
C LYS A 68 -27.51 -14.67 0.30
N ASP A 69 -27.27 -13.37 0.32
CA ASP A 69 -27.16 -12.56 -0.89
C ASP A 69 -25.76 -12.69 -1.51
N ALA A 70 -24.73 -12.75 -0.66
CA ALA A 70 -23.35 -12.95 -1.11
C ALA A 70 -22.94 -14.42 -1.29
N ASP A 71 -23.76 -15.37 -0.78
CA ASP A 71 -23.38 -16.77 -0.61
C ASP A 71 -22.03 -16.92 0.10
N ALA A 72 -21.98 -16.50 1.36
CA ALA A 72 -20.73 -16.42 2.11
C ALA A 72 -20.92 -16.71 3.60
N TRP A 73 -19.93 -17.35 4.23
CA TRP A 73 -19.85 -17.53 5.68
C TRP A 73 -18.79 -16.59 6.26
N THR A 74 -19.13 -15.85 7.30
CA THR A 74 -18.22 -14.93 7.99
C THR A 74 -18.04 -15.35 9.44
N LEU A 75 -16.78 -15.54 9.83
CA LEU A 75 -16.33 -15.81 11.19
C LEU A 75 -16.46 -14.54 12.05
N SER A 76 -17.06 -14.66 13.23
CA SER A 76 -16.97 -13.63 14.28
C SER A 76 -15.51 -13.34 14.61
N VAL A 77 -15.18 -12.12 15.00
CA VAL A 77 -13.79 -11.81 15.39
C VAL A 77 -13.32 -12.77 16.49
N VAL A 78 -12.14 -13.36 16.30
CA VAL A 78 -11.41 -14.14 17.29
C VAL A 78 -10.02 -13.52 17.52
N THR A 79 -9.39 -13.77 18.66
CA THR A 79 -8.01 -13.31 18.90
C THR A 79 -7.03 -13.97 17.92
N ALA A 80 -6.06 -13.20 17.42
CA ALA A 80 -4.98 -13.73 16.59
C ALA A 80 -3.77 -14.20 17.42
N VAL A 81 -3.71 -13.82 18.70
CA VAL A 81 -2.55 -14.00 19.60
C VAL A 81 -2.97 -14.44 21.00
N THR A 82 -2.08 -15.05 21.79
CA THR A 82 -2.43 -15.49 23.16
C THR A 82 -2.25 -14.43 24.23
N ASN A 83 -1.46 -13.40 23.98
CA ASN A 83 -1.19 -12.30 24.90
C ASN A 83 -1.53 -10.95 24.25
N PRO A 84 -2.80 -10.69 23.90
CA PRO A 84 -3.18 -9.38 23.39
C PRO A 84 -2.96 -8.33 24.49
N GLU A 85 -2.30 -7.24 24.13
CA GLU A 85 -2.24 -6.01 24.91
C GLU A 85 -3.58 -5.26 24.84
N ILE A 86 -4.18 -5.18 23.65
CA ILE A 86 -5.51 -4.60 23.41
C ILE A 86 -6.38 -5.63 22.68
N GLU A 87 -7.25 -6.31 23.44
CA GLU A 87 -8.13 -7.38 22.95
C GLU A 87 -9.03 -6.93 21.78
N ASP A 88 -9.49 -5.68 21.82
CA ASP A 88 -10.39 -5.09 20.81
C ASP A 88 -9.67 -4.72 19.50
N GLU A 89 -8.33 -4.81 19.44
CA GLU A 89 -7.51 -4.46 18.28
C GLU A 89 -6.67 -5.63 17.76
N GLN A 90 -6.44 -6.68 18.56
CA GLN A 90 -5.55 -7.80 18.18
C GLN A 90 -6.31 -9.08 17.78
N GLY A 91 -7.34 -8.90 16.98
CA GLY A 91 -8.20 -9.96 16.46
C GLY A 91 -8.20 -10.09 14.95
N VAL A 92 -8.87 -11.13 14.48
CA VAL A 92 -9.00 -11.46 13.05
C VAL A 92 -10.37 -12.05 12.76
N SER A 93 -10.90 -11.72 11.58
CA SER A 93 -12.11 -12.33 11.02
C SER A 93 -11.84 -12.80 9.60
N VAL A 94 -12.53 -13.86 9.19
CA VAL A 94 -12.40 -14.49 7.88
C VAL A 94 -13.77 -14.66 7.24
N CYS A 95 -13.90 -14.28 5.98
CA CYS A 95 -15.06 -14.56 5.15
C CYS A 95 -14.68 -15.58 4.07
N VAL A 96 -15.51 -16.60 3.91
CA VAL A 96 -15.30 -17.71 2.97
C VAL A 96 -16.49 -17.85 2.02
N PRO A 97 -16.27 -18.19 0.74
CA PRO A 97 -17.37 -18.52 -0.18
C PRO A 97 -18.22 -19.66 0.36
N GLY A 98 -19.54 -19.47 0.37
CA GLY A 98 -20.52 -20.46 0.81
C GLY A 98 -20.42 -21.77 0.05
N ALA A 99 -20.10 -21.68 -1.25
CA ALA A 99 -19.82 -22.84 -2.10
C ALA A 99 -18.72 -23.79 -1.56
N TYR A 100 -17.77 -23.32 -0.76
CA TYR A 100 -16.71 -24.16 -0.17
C TYR A 100 -17.15 -24.87 1.12
N VAL A 101 -18.33 -24.59 1.65
CA VAL A 101 -18.78 -25.02 2.97
C VAL A 101 -20.11 -25.77 2.84
N THR A 102 -20.16 -27.00 3.33
CA THR A 102 -21.42 -27.76 3.39
C THR A 102 -22.32 -27.34 4.56
N GLY A 103 -21.72 -26.79 5.61
CA GLY A 103 -22.39 -26.21 6.78
C GLY A 103 -21.46 -26.11 7.98
N ILE A 104 -22.05 -25.91 9.16
CA ILE A 104 -21.37 -25.81 10.45
C ILE A 104 -21.62 -27.10 11.24
N ASP A 105 -20.55 -27.72 11.73
CA ASP A 105 -20.56 -28.82 12.70
C ASP A 105 -20.62 -28.23 14.12
N THR A 106 -21.71 -28.51 14.84
CA THR A 106 -21.98 -27.94 16.16
C THR A 106 -21.67 -28.90 17.29
N ASP A 107 -21.47 -30.19 17.01
CA ASP A 107 -21.25 -31.24 18.02
C ASP A 107 -19.91 -31.99 17.89
N LYS A 108 -19.07 -31.58 16.92
CA LYS A 108 -17.72 -32.08 16.63
C LYS A 108 -17.71 -33.52 16.13
N ASP A 109 -18.76 -33.97 15.42
CA ASP A 109 -18.82 -35.30 14.80
C ASP A 109 -18.27 -35.34 13.36
N GLY A 110 -17.93 -34.18 12.79
CA GLY A 110 -17.39 -34.00 11.46
C GLY A 110 -18.44 -33.82 10.35
N GLU A 111 -19.73 -33.81 10.69
CA GLU A 111 -20.84 -33.59 9.76
C GLU A 111 -21.53 -32.24 10.03
N ALA A 112 -22.16 -31.69 8.99
CA ALA A 112 -22.83 -30.40 9.12
C ALA A 112 -24.20 -30.54 9.80
N ASP A 113 -24.40 -29.83 10.92
CA ASP A 113 -25.69 -29.73 11.62
C ASP A 113 -26.54 -28.57 11.09
N VAL A 114 -25.88 -27.44 10.79
CA VAL A 114 -26.51 -26.23 10.27
C VAL A 114 -25.95 -25.92 8.90
N THR A 115 -26.81 -25.92 7.89
CA THR A 115 -26.48 -25.59 6.50
C THR A 115 -26.86 -24.15 6.16
N ALA A 116 -26.41 -23.67 4.99
CA ALA A 116 -26.82 -22.37 4.43
C ALA A 116 -28.36 -22.15 4.39
N ASP A 117 -29.12 -23.21 4.10
CA ASP A 117 -30.59 -23.17 4.04
C ASP A 117 -31.25 -22.99 5.42
N THR A 118 -30.54 -23.36 6.49
CA THR A 118 -31.04 -23.40 7.87
C THR A 118 -30.41 -22.35 8.78
N ALA A 119 -29.40 -21.63 8.28
CA ALA A 119 -28.74 -20.56 9.00
C ALA A 119 -29.60 -19.29 8.98
N ASP A 120 -30.19 -18.96 10.13
CA ASP A 120 -30.97 -17.74 10.33
C ASP A 120 -30.34 -16.80 11.39
N ASP A 121 -29.52 -17.35 12.28
CA ASP A 121 -28.75 -16.64 13.32
C ASP A 121 -27.28 -17.10 13.27
N ALA A 122 -26.38 -16.41 13.98
CA ALA A 122 -24.99 -16.83 14.14
C ALA A 122 -24.89 -18.23 14.79
N VAL A 123 -24.00 -19.08 14.26
CA VAL A 123 -23.89 -20.50 14.64
C VAL A 123 -22.52 -20.78 15.22
N ARG A 124 -22.46 -21.36 16.41
CA ARG A 124 -21.21 -21.85 17.01
C ARG A 124 -20.84 -23.20 16.45
N GLY A 125 -19.58 -23.36 16.07
CA GLY A 125 -19.07 -24.63 15.56
C GLY A 125 -17.98 -24.44 14.53
N SER A 126 -17.56 -25.56 13.93
CA SER A 126 -16.50 -25.61 12.93
C SER A 126 -17.09 -25.69 11.52
N LEU A 127 -16.40 -25.11 10.54
CA LEU A 127 -16.77 -25.30 9.13
C LEU A 127 -16.61 -26.76 8.72
N VAL A 128 -17.59 -27.28 7.97
CA VAL A 128 -17.44 -28.53 7.21
C VAL A 128 -17.13 -28.16 5.76
N ILE A 129 -15.88 -28.35 5.35
CA ILE A 129 -15.35 -27.85 4.06
C ILE A 129 -15.54 -28.88 2.94
N ASP A 130 -16.20 -28.49 1.85
CA ASP A 130 -16.19 -29.26 0.59
C ASP A 130 -14.91 -28.97 -0.21
N THR A 131 -13.89 -29.78 0.05
CA THR A 131 -12.60 -29.68 -0.66
C THR A 131 -12.66 -29.91 -2.17
N LYS A 132 -13.80 -30.37 -2.72
CA LYS A 132 -14.00 -30.60 -4.16
C LYS A 132 -14.85 -29.52 -4.82
N ALA A 133 -15.45 -28.63 -4.04
CA ALA A 133 -16.22 -27.51 -4.54
C ALA A 133 -15.36 -26.64 -5.46
N LYS A 134 -16.02 -26.00 -6.42
CA LYS A 134 -15.38 -25.10 -7.38
C LYS A 134 -16.18 -23.82 -7.47
N VAL A 135 -15.46 -22.70 -7.42
CA VAL A 135 -15.99 -21.37 -7.76
C VAL A 135 -15.26 -20.91 -9.02
N THR A 136 -16.01 -20.31 -9.94
CA THR A 136 -15.43 -19.64 -11.12
C THR A 136 -15.54 -18.15 -10.87
N SER A 137 -14.41 -17.45 -10.85
CA SER A 137 -14.38 -16.00 -10.70
C SER A 137 -15.09 -15.31 -11.86
N THR A 138 -15.41 -14.03 -11.70
CA THR A 138 -16.01 -13.23 -12.78
C THR A 138 -15.12 -13.14 -14.02
N ASN A 139 -13.80 -13.31 -13.86
CA ASN A 139 -12.84 -13.33 -14.98
C ASN A 139 -12.63 -14.73 -15.58
N GLY A 140 -13.30 -15.76 -15.07
CA GLY A 140 -13.27 -17.11 -15.61
C GLY A 140 -12.18 -18.03 -15.03
N GLN A 141 -11.45 -17.58 -14.01
CA GLN A 141 -10.51 -18.42 -13.29
C GLN A 141 -11.26 -19.38 -12.35
N VAL A 142 -10.73 -20.60 -12.14
CA VAL A 142 -11.43 -21.65 -11.37
C VAL A 142 -10.65 -22.01 -10.11
N TYR A 143 -11.27 -21.80 -8.97
CA TYR A 143 -10.70 -22.09 -7.66
C TYR A 143 -11.43 -23.25 -6.97
N THR A 144 -10.70 -23.92 -6.08
CA THR A 144 -11.24 -24.88 -5.11
C THR A 144 -11.00 -24.36 -3.72
N ALA A 145 -11.65 -24.95 -2.72
CA ALA A 145 -11.40 -24.64 -1.31
C ALA A 145 -9.93 -24.81 -0.87
N LYS A 146 -9.06 -25.46 -1.66
CA LYS A 146 -7.61 -25.61 -1.37
C LYS A 146 -6.70 -24.67 -2.17
N THR A 147 -7.24 -24.04 -3.21
CA THR A 147 -6.45 -23.26 -4.17
C THR A 147 -6.88 -21.80 -4.24
N ALA A 148 -7.96 -21.45 -3.54
CA ALA A 148 -8.48 -20.10 -3.44
C ALA A 148 -7.43 -19.14 -2.86
N PRO A 149 -7.18 -18.00 -3.54
CA PRO A 149 -6.42 -16.88 -2.98
C PRO A 149 -7.04 -16.37 -1.67
N VAL A 150 -6.18 -15.83 -0.81
CA VAL A 150 -6.56 -15.22 0.46
C VAL A 150 -6.19 -13.74 0.43
N ILE A 151 -7.18 -12.86 0.49
CA ILE A 151 -6.99 -11.41 0.46
C ILE A 151 -6.87 -10.89 1.88
N VAL A 152 -5.74 -10.27 2.21
CA VAL A 152 -5.44 -9.67 3.51
C VAL A 152 -5.66 -8.15 3.40
N ASN A 153 -6.75 -7.65 4.00
CA ASN A 153 -7.02 -6.22 4.03
C ASN A 153 -6.32 -5.60 5.24
N THR A 154 -5.42 -4.66 4.98
CA THR A 154 -4.73 -3.88 6.01
C THR A 154 -5.56 -2.63 6.35
N GLY A 155 -5.99 -2.52 7.61
CA GLY A 155 -6.88 -1.46 8.11
C GLY A 155 -6.19 -0.18 8.61
N ALA A 156 -4.87 -0.09 8.50
CA ALA A 156 -4.03 0.96 9.10
C ALA A 156 -4.04 2.30 8.34
N ALA A 157 -5.21 2.79 7.93
CA ALA A 157 -5.32 4.09 7.26
C ALA A 157 -4.70 5.20 8.14
N GLY A 158 -3.81 6.02 7.58
CA GLY A 158 -3.05 7.02 8.33
C GLY A 158 -2.18 6.47 9.47
N TYR A 159 -1.82 5.17 9.44
CA TYR A 159 -1.14 4.46 10.54
C TYR A 159 -1.94 4.37 11.85
N SER A 160 -3.27 4.56 11.77
CA SER A 160 -4.17 4.48 12.91
C SER A 160 -4.41 3.06 13.40
N GLU A 161 -4.86 2.97 14.65
CA GLU A 161 -5.46 1.74 15.20
C GLU A 161 -6.68 1.33 14.36
N GLN A 162 -6.94 0.02 14.35
CA GLN A 162 -8.12 -0.55 13.72
C GLN A 162 -8.80 -1.49 14.70
N GLU A 163 -9.97 -1.07 15.19
CA GLU A 163 -10.83 -1.96 15.97
C GLU A 163 -11.17 -3.22 15.16
N ASN A 164 -11.24 -4.33 15.90
CA ASN A 164 -11.67 -5.62 15.42
C ASN A 164 -13.01 -5.55 14.70
N GLN A 165 -13.05 -6.13 13.50
CA GLN A 165 -14.19 -6.06 12.62
C GLN A 165 -14.37 -7.35 11.83
N THR A 166 -15.60 -7.65 11.46
CA THR A 166 -15.91 -8.82 10.63
C THR A 166 -15.47 -8.62 9.19
N ALA A 167 -14.88 -9.65 8.59
CA ALA A 167 -14.48 -9.63 7.19
C ALA A 167 -15.69 -9.48 6.27
N ALA A 168 -15.55 -8.62 5.26
CA ALA A 168 -16.61 -8.40 4.28
C ALA A 168 -16.71 -9.54 3.26
N THR A 169 -17.89 -9.64 2.65
CA THR A 169 -18.27 -10.69 1.71
C THR A 169 -17.90 -10.39 0.25
N THR A 170 -17.28 -9.23 -0.03
CA THR A 170 -17.07 -8.67 -1.38
C THR A 170 -16.37 -9.62 -2.36
N TYR A 171 -15.43 -10.44 -1.88
CA TYR A 171 -14.67 -11.36 -2.74
C TYR A 171 -15.21 -12.79 -2.78
N ALA A 172 -16.28 -13.10 -2.03
CA ALA A 172 -16.86 -14.44 -2.00
C ALA A 172 -17.32 -14.89 -3.40
N LYS A 173 -17.90 -13.96 -4.18
CA LYS A 173 -18.31 -14.19 -5.58
C LYS A 173 -17.15 -14.52 -6.53
N GLU A 174 -15.93 -14.10 -6.20
CA GLU A 174 -14.72 -14.39 -6.99
C GLU A 174 -14.10 -15.73 -6.60
N GLY A 175 -14.57 -16.34 -5.51
CA GLY A 175 -14.03 -17.57 -4.96
C GLY A 175 -12.83 -17.36 -4.04
N TYR A 176 -12.55 -16.13 -3.62
CA TYR A 176 -11.46 -15.81 -2.70
C TYR A 176 -11.91 -15.87 -1.25
N ILE A 177 -10.93 -16.09 -0.37
CA ILE A 177 -11.09 -15.92 1.07
C ILE A 177 -10.73 -14.47 1.40
N ASN A 178 -11.52 -13.81 2.25
CA ASN A 178 -11.26 -12.43 2.65
C ASN A 178 -10.91 -12.38 4.14
N VAL A 179 -9.84 -11.66 4.50
CA VAL A 179 -9.35 -11.53 5.87
C VAL A 179 -9.42 -10.06 6.29
N ALA A 180 -10.03 -9.80 7.44
CA ALA A 180 -9.97 -8.52 8.12
C ALA A 180 -9.13 -8.66 9.38
N CYS A 181 -8.08 -7.84 9.47
CA CYS A 181 -7.21 -7.76 10.63
C CYS A 181 -7.65 -6.56 11.48
N GLY A 182 -7.76 -6.75 12.80
CA GLY A 182 -7.54 -5.65 13.73
C GLY A 182 -6.04 -5.35 13.81
N ASN A 183 -5.71 -4.13 14.24
CA ASN A 183 -4.34 -3.80 14.61
C ASN A 183 -4.30 -2.66 15.63
N ARG A 184 -3.26 -2.65 16.47
CA ARG A 184 -2.84 -1.42 17.16
C ARG A 184 -2.31 -0.41 16.14
N GLY A 185 -2.18 0.85 16.55
CA GLY A 185 -1.58 1.92 15.73
C GLY A 185 -1.35 3.17 16.57
N LYS A 186 -0.98 4.28 15.93
CA LYS A 186 -0.48 5.50 16.60
C LYS A 186 -1.40 6.15 17.66
N GLN A 187 -2.65 5.70 17.76
CA GLN A 187 -3.67 6.19 18.70
C GLN A 187 -3.96 5.19 19.83
N SER A 188 -3.45 3.97 19.72
CA SER A 188 -3.74 2.90 20.66
C SER A 188 -3.23 3.25 22.03
N SER A 189 -4.12 3.07 23.01
CA SER A 189 -3.82 3.39 24.40
C SER A 189 -4.56 2.48 25.36
N ILE A 190 -3.93 2.26 26.52
CA ILE A 190 -4.49 1.54 27.65
C ILE A 190 -4.73 2.49 28.82
N GLU A 191 -5.85 2.29 29.51
CA GLU A 191 -6.15 3.00 30.76
C GLU A 191 -5.63 2.17 31.94
N ASN A 192 -4.65 2.71 32.67
CA ASN A 192 -4.07 2.07 33.83
C ASN A 192 -5.02 2.10 35.04
N ASP A 193 -4.83 1.18 35.98
CA ASP A 193 -5.60 1.10 37.24
C ASP A 193 -5.57 2.40 38.06
N ASP A 194 -4.54 3.23 37.89
CA ASP A 194 -4.40 4.53 38.57
C ASP A 194 -5.08 5.70 37.83
N GLY A 195 -5.70 5.45 36.69
CA GLY A 195 -6.40 6.41 35.85
C GLY A 195 -5.48 7.22 34.93
N THR A 196 -4.24 6.80 34.74
CA THR A 196 -3.35 7.32 33.69
C THR A 196 -3.55 6.55 32.39
N THR A 197 -3.36 7.23 31.26
CA THR A 197 -3.39 6.62 29.92
C THR A 197 -1.95 6.36 29.48
N THR A 198 -1.65 5.15 29.01
CA THR A 198 -0.37 4.79 28.38
C THR A 198 -0.61 4.51 26.91
N TYR A 199 0.16 5.14 26.04
CA TYR A 199 0.13 4.89 24.59
C TYR A 199 0.96 3.64 24.28
N THR A 200 0.46 2.79 23.38
CA THR A 200 0.99 1.42 23.18
C THR A 200 1.02 0.93 21.73
N GLY A 201 0.53 1.73 20.76
CA GLY A 201 0.45 1.30 19.35
C GLY A 201 1.54 1.84 18.43
N ASP A 202 2.65 2.27 19.00
CA ASP A 202 3.83 2.75 18.25
C ASP A 202 4.38 1.66 17.32
N ALA A 203 5.12 2.07 16.29
CA ALA A 203 5.84 1.14 15.43
C ALA A 203 6.77 0.23 16.28
N PRO A 204 6.81 -1.10 16.03
CA PRO A 204 6.21 -1.80 14.91
C PRO A 204 4.85 -2.50 15.19
N SER A 205 4.13 -2.16 16.26
CA SER A 205 2.97 -2.91 16.77
C SER A 205 1.90 -3.17 15.71
N CYS A 206 1.56 -2.17 14.90
CA CYS A 206 0.57 -2.32 13.83
C CYS A 206 0.94 -3.40 12.80
N LEU A 207 2.21 -3.45 12.38
CA LEU A 207 2.69 -4.44 11.41
C LEU A 207 2.74 -5.83 12.02
N VAL A 208 3.19 -5.92 13.28
CA VAL A 208 3.26 -7.17 14.05
C VAL A 208 1.88 -7.79 14.22
N ASP A 209 0.85 -7.00 14.54
CA ASP A 209 -0.52 -7.51 14.70
C ASP A 209 -1.07 -8.11 13.39
N GLN A 210 -0.77 -7.46 12.25
CA GLN A 210 -1.17 -7.95 10.93
C GLN A 210 -0.41 -9.23 10.53
N LYS A 211 0.90 -9.32 10.82
CA LYS A 211 1.70 -10.53 10.64
C LYS A 211 1.15 -11.70 11.46
N ASN A 212 0.79 -11.44 12.72
CA ASN A 212 0.20 -12.41 13.62
C ASN A 212 -1.16 -12.93 13.10
N ALA A 213 -2.02 -12.04 12.60
CA ALA A 213 -3.28 -12.42 11.96
C ALA A 213 -3.06 -13.33 10.73
N VAL A 214 -2.05 -13.03 9.90
CA VAL A 214 -1.69 -13.88 8.75
C VAL A 214 -1.22 -15.26 9.18
N ARG A 215 -0.36 -15.35 10.20
CA ARG A 215 0.09 -16.63 10.78
C ARG A 215 -1.10 -17.43 11.32
N PHE A 216 -2.01 -16.79 12.03
CA PHE A 216 -3.24 -17.43 12.54
C PHE A 216 -4.08 -18.03 11.41
N VAL A 217 -4.34 -17.28 10.34
CA VAL A 217 -5.17 -17.76 9.22
C VAL A 217 -4.46 -18.91 8.49
N LYS A 218 -3.16 -18.78 8.19
CA LYS A 218 -2.39 -19.84 7.52
C LYS A 218 -2.33 -21.11 8.36
N TYR A 219 -2.12 -20.99 9.68
CA TYR A 219 -2.15 -22.13 10.59
C TYR A 219 -3.49 -22.85 10.55
N ASN A 220 -4.60 -22.12 10.56
CA ASN A 220 -5.94 -22.70 10.52
C ASN A 220 -6.34 -23.25 9.14
N ILE A 221 -5.72 -22.78 8.05
CA ILE A 221 -5.79 -23.45 6.74
C ILE A 221 -5.04 -24.80 6.78
N LEU A 222 -3.83 -24.84 7.36
CA LEU A 222 -3.05 -26.08 7.48
C LEU A 222 -3.74 -27.15 8.34
N LEU A 223 -4.43 -26.74 9.40
CA LEU A 223 -5.24 -27.61 10.24
C LEU A 223 -6.52 -28.11 9.54
N GLY A 224 -6.94 -27.46 8.45
CA GLY A 224 -8.19 -27.75 7.77
C GLY A 224 -9.44 -27.13 8.41
N ASN A 225 -9.25 -26.15 9.30
CA ASN A 225 -10.34 -25.38 9.91
C ASN A 225 -10.88 -24.30 8.96
N LEU A 226 -10.03 -23.80 8.05
CA LEU A 226 -10.37 -22.79 7.04
C LEU A 226 -10.04 -23.28 5.62
N PRO A 227 -10.86 -22.94 4.61
CA PRO A 227 -10.47 -23.07 3.21
C PRO A 227 -9.45 -21.98 2.83
N GLY A 228 -8.77 -22.17 1.69
CA GLY A 228 -7.77 -21.26 1.15
C GLY A 228 -6.46 -21.99 0.81
N SER A 229 -5.54 -21.28 0.15
CA SER A 229 -4.17 -21.73 -0.05
C SER A 229 -3.22 -20.87 0.79
N VAL A 230 -2.34 -21.51 1.55
CA VAL A 230 -1.26 -20.83 2.29
C VAL A 230 -0.20 -20.20 1.36
N ASP A 231 -0.19 -20.61 0.09
CA ASP A 231 0.78 -20.17 -0.92
C ASP A 231 0.30 -18.94 -1.72
N TYR A 232 -0.97 -18.54 -1.61
CA TYR A 232 -1.58 -17.49 -2.46
C TYR A 232 -2.25 -16.38 -1.64
N PHE A 233 -1.50 -15.86 -0.65
CA PHE A 233 -1.91 -14.69 0.14
C PHE A 233 -1.56 -13.40 -0.61
N VAL A 234 -2.51 -12.45 -0.63
CA VAL A 234 -2.34 -11.15 -1.29
C VAL A 234 -2.67 -10.04 -0.29
N SER A 235 -1.69 -9.17 0.01
CA SER A 235 -1.93 -7.98 0.84
C SER A 235 -2.51 -6.83 0.02
N THR A 236 -3.45 -6.10 0.60
CA THR A 236 -4.05 -4.90 -0.01
C THR A 236 -4.47 -3.87 1.03
N GLY A 237 -4.34 -2.59 0.68
CA GLY A 237 -4.78 -1.47 1.51
C GLY A 237 -4.51 -0.13 0.83
N GLY A 238 -5.12 0.94 1.37
CA GLY A 238 -4.94 2.31 0.89
C GLY A 238 -4.27 3.22 1.91
N SER A 239 -3.49 4.20 1.45
CA SER A 239 -2.81 5.17 2.33
C SER A 239 -1.82 4.47 3.29
N GLY A 240 -1.88 4.74 4.59
CA GLY A 240 -1.16 3.96 5.63
C GLY A 240 -1.48 2.46 5.59
N GLY A 241 -2.70 2.06 5.20
CA GLY A 241 -3.02 0.67 4.91
C GLY A 241 -2.23 0.14 3.71
N GLY A 242 -2.03 0.97 2.68
CA GLY A 242 -1.17 0.66 1.53
C GLY A 242 0.30 0.54 1.92
N ALA A 243 0.79 1.40 2.83
CA ALA A 243 2.11 1.25 3.43
C ALA A 243 2.25 -0.11 4.13
N HIS A 244 1.27 -0.50 4.95
CA HIS A 244 1.25 -1.79 5.61
C HIS A 244 1.12 -2.99 4.65
N ALA A 245 0.38 -2.84 3.55
CA ALA A 245 0.30 -3.87 2.51
C ALA A 245 1.65 -4.09 1.82
N ALA A 246 2.40 -3.01 1.56
CA ALA A 246 3.77 -3.07 1.06
C ALA A 246 4.73 -3.65 2.11
N MET A 247 4.68 -3.16 3.35
CA MET A 247 5.53 -3.59 4.46
C MET A 247 5.39 -5.08 4.77
N ILE A 248 4.17 -5.61 4.86
CA ILE A 248 3.99 -7.04 5.18
C ILE A 248 4.54 -7.94 4.07
N ALA A 249 4.47 -7.50 2.82
CA ALA A 249 5.06 -8.20 1.69
C ALA A 249 6.59 -8.07 1.69
N ALA A 250 7.11 -6.86 1.95
CA ALA A 250 8.53 -6.54 2.04
C ALA A 250 9.24 -7.25 3.19
N THR A 251 8.56 -7.46 4.32
CA THR A 251 9.14 -8.02 5.56
C THR A 251 8.77 -9.49 5.79
N SER A 252 8.27 -10.17 4.76
CA SER A 252 7.84 -11.57 4.81
C SER A 252 8.91 -12.46 5.47
N ASN A 253 8.55 -13.12 6.57
CA ASN A 253 9.39 -14.00 7.36
C ASN A 253 10.66 -13.37 7.95
N ASN A 254 10.78 -12.05 7.98
CA ASN A 254 12.00 -11.42 8.47
C ASN A 254 12.13 -11.54 10.01
N PRO A 255 13.28 -11.99 10.54
CA PRO A 255 13.49 -12.21 11.97
C PRO A 255 13.53 -10.93 12.81
N ASP A 256 13.64 -9.74 12.21
CA ASP A 256 13.58 -8.48 12.94
C ASP A 256 12.26 -8.30 13.70
N PHE A 257 11.18 -8.96 13.25
CA PHE A 257 9.86 -8.87 13.87
C PHE A 257 9.57 -10.00 14.88
N TYR A 258 10.42 -11.03 14.95
CA TYR A 258 10.09 -12.26 15.68
C TYR A 258 9.99 -12.06 17.19
N ASP A 259 10.80 -11.19 17.79
CA ASP A 259 10.71 -10.95 19.24
C ASP A 259 9.36 -10.33 19.62
N TYR A 260 8.84 -9.38 18.83
CA TYR A 260 7.50 -8.81 19.02
C TYR A 260 6.38 -9.85 18.80
N GLU A 261 6.50 -10.70 17.77
CA GLU A 261 5.54 -11.79 17.52
C GLU A 261 5.53 -12.81 18.68
N ILE A 262 6.70 -13.14 19.24
CA ILE A 262 6.84 -14.04 20.40
C ILE A 262 6.22 -13.41 21.65
N GLU A 263 6.43 -12.12 21.88
CA GLU A 263 5.85 -11.41 23.02
C GLU A 263 4.32 -11.45 22.99
N ALA A 264 3.74 -11.14 21.83
CA ALA A 264 2.29 -11.25 21.61
C ALA A 264 1.78 -12.70 21.76
N GLY A 265 2.65 -13.69 21.61
CA GLY A 265 2.27 -15.10 21.65
C GLY A 265 1.67 -15.57 20.32
N ALA A 266 2.28 -15.14 19.22
CA ALA A 266 1.92 -15.56 17.87
C ALA A 266 2.14 -17.06 17.65
N VAL A 267 1.30 -17.67 16.82
CA VAL A 267 1.48 -19.06 16.43
C VAL A 267 2.61 -19.22 15.41
N GLY A 268 3.47 -20.21 15.60
CA GLY A 268 4.51 -20.59 14.65
C GLY A 268 5.70 -19.63 14.55
N VAL A 269 5.96 -18.80 15.57
CA VAL A 269 7.24 -18.09 15.77
C VAL A 269 7.72 -18.33 17.17
N TYR A 270 8.83 -19.02 17.31
CA TYR A 270 9.31 -19.49 18.59
C TYR A 270 10.82 -19.31 18.73
N LYS A 271 11.27 -19.20 19.99
CA LYS A 271 12.68 -19.11 20.35
C LYS A 271 13.10 -20.32 21.18
N THR A 272 14.24 -20.90 20.86
CA THR A 272 14.85 -21.97 21.66
C THR A 272 15.49 -21.41 22.93
N GLU A 273 15.81 -22.27 23.90
CA GLU A 273 16.54 -21.86 25.13
C GLU A 273 17.91 -21.22 24.84
N ASP A 274 18.55 -21.59 23.72
CA ASP A 274 19.84 -21.04 23.28
C ASP A 274 19.70 -19.81 22.36
N GLY A 275 18.48 -19.32 22.15
CA GLY A 275 18.21 -18.05 21.48
C GLY A 275 18.01 -18.10 19.97
N ASN A 276 17.91 -19.29 19.37
CA ASN A 276 17.64 -19.45 17.94
C ASN A 276 16.14 -19.39 17.67
N TYR A 277 15.75 -18.68 16.61
CA TYR A 277 14.36 -18.68 16.15
C TYR A 277 14.05 -19.90 15.30
N PHE A 278 12.78 -20.30 15.31
CA PHE A 278 12.22 -21.28 14.38
C PHE A 278 10.75 -20.99 14.14
N THR A 279 10.30 -21.25 12.92
CA THR A 279 8.98 -20.86 12.43
C THR A 279 8.16 -22.07 12.00
N THR A 280 7.94 -23.03 12.92
CA THR A 280 7.22 -24.28 12.62
C THR A 280 6.03 -24.51 13.53
N VAL A 281 5.01 -25.18 13.00
CA VAL A 281 3.79 -25.60 13.70
C VAL A 281 3.56 -27.11 13.58
N THR A 282 2.84 -27.70 14.54
CA THR A 282 2.55 -29.14 14.54
C THR A 282 1.27 -29.44 13.78
N ILE A 283 1.36 -30.02 12.59
CA ILE A 283 0.20 -30.45 11.78
C ILE A 283 0.22 -31.98 11.66
N ASP A 284 -0.84 -32.65 12.11
CA ASP A 284 -0.96 -34.12 12.12
C ASP A 284 0.27 -34.84 12.73
N GLY A 285 0.84 -34.25 13.79
CA GLY A 285 2.01 -34.79 14.49
C GLY A 285 3.34 -34.61 13.73
N LYS A 286 3.39 -33.73 12.72
CA LYS A 286 4.60 -33.35 11.99
C LYS A 286 4.83 -31.85 12.07
N GLU A 287 6.09 -31.47 12.12
CA GLU A 287 6.50 -30.07 12.01
C GLU A 287 6.39 -29.60 10.56
N VAL A 288 5.70 -28.49 10.37
CA VAL A 288 5.52 -27.80 9.08
C VAL A 288 5.95 -26.35 9.27
N GLU A 289 6.68 -25.82 8.30
CA GLU A 289 7.05 -24.40 8.27
C GLU A 289 5.79 -23.52 8.16
N LEU A 290 5.71 -22.48 8.99
CA LEU A 290 4.67 -21.48 8.95
C LEU A 290 5.29 -20.12 8.61
N SER A 291 4.85 -19.57 7.50
CA SER A 291 5.33 -18.30 6.97
C SER A 291 4.25 -17.23 7.09
N ASP A 292 4.60 -16.00 7.47
CA ASP A 292 3.74 -14.81 7.32
C ASP A 292 3.89 -14.15 5.94
N GLY A 293 4.59 -14.77 4.99
CA GLY A 293 4.94 -14.19 3.71
C GLY A 293 3.78 -14.05 2.72
N MET A 294 3.90 -13.06 1.83
CA MET A 294 2.89 -12.76 0.82
C MET A 294 3.27 -13.32 -0.55
N TRP A 295 2.30 -13.82 -1.29
CA TRP A 295 2.49 -14.18 -2.70
C TRP A 295 2.40 -12.97 -3.62
N GLY A 296 1.51 -12.04 -3.30
CA GLY A 296 1.31 -10.81 -4.04
C GLY A 296 1.02 -9.61 -3.14
N CYS A 297 1.23 -8.41 -3.64
CA CYS A 297 0.86 -7.17 -2.96
C CYS A 297 0.21 -6.20 -3.96
N MET A 298 -0.91 -5.60 -3.55
CA MET A 298 -1.55 -4.49 -4.25
C MET A 298 -1.76 -3.32 -3.30
N ALA A 299 -0.86 -2.33 -3.33
CA ALA A 299 -0.91 -1.18 -2.45
C ALA A 299 -1.43 0.06 -3.19
N TYR A 300 -2.34 0.80 -2.55
CA TYR A 300 -2.91 2.03 -3.09
C TYR A 300 -2.36 3.23 -2.32
N SER A 301 -1.73 4.18 -3.03
CA SER A 301 -1.16 5.41 -2.45
C SER A 301 -0.37 5.14 -1.17
N ALA A 302 0.55 4.18 -1.25
CA ALA A 302 1.27 3.69 -0.08
C ALA A 302 2.12 4.81 0.53
N ILE A 303 1.84 5.18 1.78
CA ILE A 303 2.57 6.23 2.51
C ILE A 303 3.89 5.67 3.06
N THR A 304 4.81 5.22 2.19
CA THR A 304 6.08 4.57 2.55
C THR A 304 7.04 4.58 1.34
N SER A 305 8.37 4.58 1.49
CA SER A 305 9.14 4.59 2.74
C SER A 305 9.07 5.95 3.44
N LEU A 306 8.83 5.93 4.77
CA LEU A 306 8.84 7.14 5.58
C LEU A 306 10.26 7.71 5.72
N ALA A 307 11.29 6.86 5.79
CA ALA A 307 12.68 7.28 6.01
C ALA A 307 13.23 8.23 4.93
N GLU A 308 12.65 8.23 3.72
CA GLU A 308 13.03 9.14 2.63
C GLU A 308 11.93 10.17 2.29
N ALA A 309 10.79 10.15 2.98
CA ALA A 309 9.56 10.80 2.52
C ALA A 309 9.66 12.33 2.50
N ASP A 310 10.26 12.96 3.51
CA ASP A 310 10.40 14.41 3.57
C ASP A 310 11.33 14.95 2.48
N MET A 311 12.46 14.29 2.26
CA MET A 311 13.38 14.61 1.17
C MET A 311 12.73 14.40 -0.21
N ALA A 312 12.09 13.25 -0.44
CA ALA A 312 11.46 12.92 -1.71
C ALA A 312 10.31 13.87 -2.05
N GLN A 313 9.54 14.30 -1.04
CA GLN A 313 8.49 15.31 -1.21
C GLN A 313 9.07 16.69 -1.48
N ALA A 314 10.04 17.13 -0.67
CA ALA A 314 10.72 18.41 -0.87
C ALA A 314 11.29 18.51 -2.27
N PHE A 315 11.95 17.45 -2.75
CA PHE A 315 12.49 17.36 -4.09
C PHE A 315 11.41 17.43 -5.17
N GLU A 316 10.31 16.67 -5.05
CA GLU A 316 9.21 16.71 -6.03
C GLU A 316 8.58 18.11 -6.13
N TYR A 317 8.40 18.82 -5.01
CA TYR A 317 7.89 20.19 -5.00
C TYR A 317 8.91 21.18 -5.56
N TYR A 318 10.18 21.03 -5.20
CA TYR A 318 11.26 21.92 -5.64
C TYR A 318 11.62 21.75 -7.11
N LEU A 319 11.21 20.67 -7.79
CA LEU A 319 11.38 20.55 -9.25
C LEU A 319 10.52 21.55 -10.03
N ASP A 320 9.41 22.04 -9.47
CA ASP A 320 8.59 23.08 -10.07
C ASP A 320 9.14 24.47 -9.70
N GLU A 321 9.67 25.20 -10.70
CA GLU A 321 10.24 26.54 -10.51
C GLU A 321 9.22 27.58 -10.05
N ASP A 322 7.93 27.32 -10.31
CA ASP A 322 6.82 28.21 -10.00
C ASP A 322 6.09 27.81 -8.69
N TYR A 323 6.55 26.78 -7.98
CA TYR A 323 5.91 26.34 -6.73
C TYR A 323 6.05 27.41 -5.63
N ASP A 324 4.91 27.83 -5.09
CA ASP A 324 4.83 28.88 -4.06
C ASP A 324 4.82 28.26 -2.67
N PHE A 325 6.00 28.11 -2.07
CA PHE A 325 6.14 27.69 -0.69
C PHE A 325 5.56 28.73 0.27
N ASN A 326 4.99 28.27 1.39
CA ASN A 326 4.28 29.14 2.32
C ASN A 326 5.14 30.18 3.02
N THR A 327 6.38 29.82 3.30
CA THR A 327 7.34 30.67 3.98
C THR A 327 8.69 30.55 3.31
N ASN A 328 9.52 31.59 3.47
CA ASN A 328 10.91 31.53 3.01
C ASN A 328 11.71 30.43 3.72
N PHE A 329 11.33 30.08 4.95
CA PHE A 329 11.94 28.96 5.67
C PHE A 329 11.63 27.63 4.97
N GLN A 330 10.37 27.35 4.64
CA GLN A 330 9.99 26.13 3.91
C GLN A 330 10.63 26.07 2.52
N ALA A 331 10.67 27.18 1.79
CA ALA A 331 11.36 27.25 0.50
C ALA A 331 12.86 26.88 0.63
N LYS A 332 13.51 27.38 1.69
CA LYS A 332 14.93 27.13 1.94
C LYS A 332 15.19 25.71 2.45
N MET A 333 14.30 25.17 3.28
CA MET A 333 14.32 23.76 3.67
C MET A 333 14.17 22.85 2.45
N ALA A 334 13.25 23.17 1.52
CA ALA A 334 13.04 22.38 0.32
C ALA A 334 14.26 22.35 -0.60
N GLU A 335 14.97 23.49 -0.75
CA GLU A 335 16.25 23.55 -1.47
C GLU A 335 17.29 22.62 -0.85
N TYR A 336 17.48 22.67 0.47
CA TYR A 336 18.50 21.83 1.14
C TYR A 336 18.12 20.35 1.21
N LEU A 337 16.85 20.03 1.45
CA LEU A 337 16.35 18.64 1.38
C LEU A 337 16.43 18.08 -0.04
N SER A 338 16.34 18.92 -1.09
CA SER A 338 16.55 18.51 -2.48
C SER A 338 18.01 18.14 -2.77
N GLU A 339 18.96 18.89 -2.20
CA GLU A 339 20.38 18.55 -2.25
C GLU A 339 20.65 17.23 -1.51
N GLU A 340 20.13 17.07 -0.30
CA GLU A 340 20.23 15.83 0.49
C GLU A 340 19.61 14.64 -0.27
N TYR A 341 18.44 14.80 -0.89
CA TYR A 341 17.80 13.74 -1.68
C TYR A 341 18.64 13.29 -2.87
N MET A 342 19.25 14.24 -3.59
CA MET A 342 20.17 13.94 -4.67
C MET A 342 21.36 13.11 -4.16
N GLU A 343 21.95 13.49 -3.02
CA GLU A 343 23.07 12.76 -2.42
C GLU A 343 22.65 11.35 -1.97
N TYR A 344 21.48 11.24 -1.33
CA TYR A 344 20.86 9.98 -0.92
C TYR A 344 20.70 9.03 -2.11
N ILE A 345 19.97 9.43 -3.16
CA ILE A 345 19.70 8.58 -4.34
C ILE A 345 21.00 8.17 -5.04
N ASN A 346 21.94 9.11 -5.21
CA ASN A 346 23.24 8.80 -5.82
C ASN A 346 24.09 7.86 -4.95
N GLY A 347 23.96 7.97 -3.61
CA GLY A 347 24.60 7.12 -2.62
C GLY A 347 24.11 5.67 -2.67
N GLN A 348 22.82 5.47 -2.94
CA GLN A 348 22.19 4.16 -3.09
C GLN A 348 22.69 3.37 -4.31
N LYS A 349 23.24 4.06 -5.32
CA LYS A 349 23.76 3.46 -6.57
C LYS A 349 22.71 2.57 -7.24
N LEU A 350 21.49 3.10 -7.31
CA LEU A 350 20.38 2.43 -7.95
C LEU A 350 20.71 2.17 -9.43
N THR A 351 20.22 1.04 -9.93
CA THR A 351 20.32 0.68 -11.34
C THR A 351 18.96 0.23 -11.85
N MET A 352 18.74 0.36 -13.16
CA MET A 352 17.55 -0.15 -13.83
C MET A 352 17.92 -0.92 -15.09
N ASP A 353 17.35 -2.12 -15.22
CA ASP A 353 17.37 -2.88 -16.46
C ASP A 353 16.23 -2.38 -17.35
N GLU A 354 16.61 -1.69 -18.43
CA GLU A 354 15.68 -1.09 -19.40
C GLU A 354 14.70 -2.09 -19.98
N SER A 355 15.07 -3.37 -20.07
CA SER A 355 14.18 -4.41 -20.60
C SER A 355 13.04 -4.77 -19.64
N LYS A 356 13.17 -4.45 -18.35
CA LYS A 356 12.13 -4.67 -17.33
C LYS A 356 11.07 -3.56 -17.34
N VAL A 357 11.47 -2.34 -17.70
CA VAL A 357 10.59 -1.16 -17.71
C VAL A 357 10.12 -0.78 -19.12
N GLY A 358 10.88 -1.18 -20.15
CA GLY A 358 10.56 -0.95 -21.56
C GLY A 358 10.96 0.42 -22.10
N PHE A 359 11.90 1.11 -21.45
CA PHE A 359 12.33 2.47 -21.78
C PHE A 359 13.81 2.51 -22.16
N ASP A 360 14.18 3.41 -23.07
CA ASP A 360 15.56 3.75 -23.39
C ASP A 360 15.97 4.94 -22.49
N LEU A 361 16.54 4.63 -21.33
CA LEU A 361 16.86 5.62 -20.29
C LEU A 361 18.15 6.38 -20.58
N ASN A 362 19.05 5.78 -21.36
CA ASN A 362 20.34 6.37 -21.72
C ASN A 362 20.34 7.01 -23.14
N GLU A 363 19.22 6.93 -23.86
CA GLU A 363 18.99 7.46 -25.20
C GLU A 363 19.93 6.89 -26.28
N ASP A 364 20.35 5.62 -26.15
CA ASP A 364 21.26 4.99 -27.11
C ASP A 364 20.54 4.34 -28.32
N GLY A 365 19.21 4.29 -28.27
CA GLY A 365 18.33 3.78 -29.31
C GLY A 365 17.88 2.33 -29.09
N ASP A 366 18.16 1.72 -27.95
CA ASP A 366 17.57 0.44 -27.56
C ASP A 366 17.19 0.33 -26.07
N THR A 367 16.83 -0.88 -25.58
CA THR A 367 16.29 -1.10 -24.22
C THR A 367 16.94 -2.33 -23.59
N LYS A 368 18.25 -2.50 -23.81
CA LYS A 368 19.00 -3.69 -23.39
C LYS A 368 20.06 -3.38 -22.36
N ASP A 369 20.17 -2.14 -21.91
CA ASP A 369 21.17 -1.75 -20.94
C ASP A 369 20.66 -1.88 -19.51
N THR A 370 21.63 -2.00 -18.61
CA THR A 370 21.43 -1.72 -17.19
C THR A 370 22.06 -0.36 -16.94
N VAL A 371 21.23 0.62 -16.61
CA VAL A 371 21.60 2.03 -16.48
C VAL A 371 21.72 2.41 -15.02
N ASP A 372 22.79 3.10 -14.66
CA ASP A 372 22.92 3.73 -13.34
C ASP A 372 21.91 4.88 -13.24
N LEU A 373 21.07 4.86 -12.21
CA LEU A 373 20.11 5.93 -11.95
C LEU A 373 20.77 6.98 -11.06
N THR A 374 21.00 8.16 -11.62
CA THR A 374 21.64 9.27 -10.92
C THR A 374 20.88 10.57 -11.10
N ILE A 375 20.88 11.40 -10.07
CA ILE A 375 20.43 12.79 -10.12
C ILE A 375 21.66 13.68 -10.35
N GLU A 376 21.60 14.54 -11.35
CA GLU A 376 22.62 15.52 -11.72
C GLU A 376 22.16 16.94 -11.39
N TYR A 377 23.09 17.79 -10.93
CA TYR A 377 22.85 19.23 -10.75
C TYR A 377 23.67 20.06 -11.75
N ASP A 378 22.98 20.85 -12.57
CA ASP A 378 23.54 21.87 -13.47
C ASP A 378 22.49 22.96 -13.73
N ALA A 379 22.65 24.10 -13.06
CA ALA A 379 21.73 25.24 -13.09
C ALA A 379 21.52 25.85 -14.49
N ASP A 380 22.47 25.70 -15.41
CA ASP A 380 22.33 26.21 -16.78
C ASP A 380 21.65 25.18 -17.70
N LYS A 381 21.99 23.89 -17.53
CA LYS A 381 21.46 22.78 -18.35
C LYS A 381 20.00 22.45 -17.99
N TYR A 382 19.68 22.43 -16.71
CA TYR A 382 18.37 22.01 -16.17
C TYR A 382 17.63 23.18 -15.50
N LYS A 383 17.74 24.37 -16.10
CA LYS A 383 17.22 25.61 -15.55
C LYS A 383 15.70 25.58 -15.25
N ASP A 384 14.93 24.81 -16.01
CA ASP A 384 13.45 24.74 -15.91
C ASP A 384 12.99 23.73 -14.84
N THR A 385 13.93 23.13 -14.11
CA THR A 385 13.72 22.15 -13.01
C THR A 385 14.65 22.44 -11.83
N ASN A 386 14.85 23.74 -11.55
CA ASN A 386 15.73 24.25 -10.50
C ASN A 386 17.17 23.68 -10.50
N GLY A 387 17.66 23.30 -11.68
CA GLY A 387 19.01 22.78 -11.87
C GLY A 387 19.14 21.27 -11.79
N TYR A 388 18.05 20.51 -11.60
CA TYR A 388 18.11 19.05 -11.46
C TYR A 388 17.70 18.30 -12.73
N GLY A 389 18.47 17.26 -13.08
CA GLY A 389 18.19 16.33 -14.17
C GLY A 389 18.89 14.98 -13.96
N GLY A 390 19.14 14.24 -15.03
CA GLY A 390 19.86 12.96 -14.98
C GLY A 390 18.97 11.73 -15.20
N THR A 391 19.57 10.55 -15.25
CA THR A 391 18.91 9.29 -15.63
C THR A 391 17.80 8.87 -14.67
N TYR A 392 17.90 9.23 -13.39
CA TYR A 392 16.82 9.00 -12.41
C TYR A 392 15.56 9.82 -12.77
N LEU A 393 15.73 11.08 -13.15
CA LEU A 393 14.63 11.95 -13.57
C LEU A 393 14.12 11.63 -14.98
N ASN A 394 14.97 11.09 -15.86
CA ASN A 394 14.52 10.51 -17.12
C ASN A 394 13.58 9.32 -16.90
N TYR A 395 13.91 8.45 -15.93
CA TYR A 395 13.04 7.32 -15.58
C TYR A 395 11.70 7.78 -15.02
N TYR A 396 11.71 8.80 -14.16
CA TYR A 396 10.50 9.44 -13.66
C TYR A 396 9.61 9.99 -14.78
N LEU A 397 10.18 10.78 -15.70
CA LEU A 397 9.46 11.34 -16.84
C LEU A 397 8.86 10.24 -17.73
N ALA A 398 9.66 9.25 -18.13
CA ALA A 398 9.20 8.13 -18.96
C ALA A 398 8.05 7.37 -18.29
N THR A 399 8.11 7.21 -16.97
CA THR A 399 7.03 6.54 -16.22
C THR A 399 5.75 7.39 -16.20
N MET A 400 5.84 8.71 -16.02
CA MET A 400 4.69 9.61 -16.14
C MET A 400 4.04 9.52 -17.53
N GLU A 401 4.82 9.60 -18.60
CA GLU A 401 4.33 9.54 -19.99
C GLU A 401 3.62 8.21 -20.27
N LYS A 402 4.26 7.10 -19.90
CA LYS A 402 3.72 5.75 -20.13
C LYS A 402 2.50 5.45 -19.29
N SER A 403 2.43 6.02 -18.08
CA SER A 403 1.21 5.96 -17.28
C SER A 403 0.06 6.72 -17.95
N LEU A 404 0.32 7.88 -18.59
CA LEU A 404 -0.71 8.61 -19.33
C LEU A 404 -1.17 7.84 -20.56
N GLU A 405 -0.23 7.30 -21.36
CA GLU A 405 -0.57 6.46 -22.52
C GLU A 405 -1.47 5.29 -22.11
N ALA A 406 -1.07 4.54 -21.08
CA ALA A 406 -1.86 3.43 -20.56
C ALA A 406 -3.22 3.87 -20.03
N TYR A 407 -3.33 5.06 -19.44
CA TYR A 407 -4.60 5.62 -18.99
C TYR A 407 -5.51 6.01 -20.16
N LEU A 408 -4.97 6.69 -21.18
CA LEU A 408 -5.70 7.09 -22.39
C LEU A 408 -6.24 5.86 -23.15
N ASP A 409 -5.44 4.79 -23.25
CA ASP A 409 -5.85 3.52 -23.87
C ASP A 409 -7.01 2.84 -23.11
N ARG A 410 -7.15 3.12 -21.82
CA ARG A 410 -8.21 2.56 -20.96
C ARG A 410 -9.49 3.40 -20.94
N LEU A 411 -9.53 4.56 -21.57
CA LEU A 411 -10.75 5.38 -21.68
C LEU A 411 -11.91 4.67 -22.39
N ASP A 412 -11.63 3.58 -23.11
CA ASP A 412 -12.69 2.78 -23.69
C ASP A 412 -13.60 2.08 -22.67
N TYR A 413 -13.12 1.87 -21.44
CA TYR A 413 -13.88 1.28 -20.34
C TYR A 413 -14.60 2.33 -19.47
N ALA A 414 -14.60 3.61 -19.86
CA ALA A 414 -15.27 4.69 -19.13
C ALA A 414 -16.79 4.70 -19.39
N GLU A 415 -17.52 3.77 -18.77
CA GLU A 415 -18.92 3.48 -19.09
C GLU A 415 -19.91 4.57 -18.67
N ASP A 416 -19.69 5.25 -17.55
CA ASP A 416 -20.63 6.23 -17.00
C ASP A 416 -20.13 7.69 -17.00
N TRP A 417 -19.01 7.92 -17.69
CA TRP A 417 -18.45 9.25 -17.86
C TRP A 417 -19.32 10.11 -18.77
N THR A 418 -19.30 11.42 -18.50
CA THR A 418 -19.94 12.41 -19.36
C THR A 418 -18.91 13.04 -20.28
N TRP A 419 -19.15 13.01 -21.57
CA TRP A 419 -18.29 13.61 -22.59
C TRP A 419 -18.90 14.88 -23.19
N PHE A 420 -18.05 15.86 -23.47
CA PHE A 420 -18.43 17.19 -23.98
C PHE A 420 -17.75 17.46 -25.33
N GLY A 421 -18.43 18.19 -26.23
CA GLY A 421 -17.87 18.65 -27.49
C GLY A 421 -16.93 19.86 -27.31
N ASP A 422 -16.22 20.23 -28.38
CA ASP A 422 -15.27 21.35 -28.39
C ASP A 422 -15.90 22.70 -28.02
N ASP A 423 -17.22 22.84 -28.13
CA ASP A 423 -17.97 24.04 -27.74
C ASP A 423 -18.46 24.02 -26.28
N GLY A 424 -18.08 23.00 -25.52
CA GLY A 424 -18.49 22.75 -24.13
C GLY A 424 -19.90 22.18 -24.00
N SER A 425 -20.58 21.86 -25.10
CA SER A 425 -21.90 21.22 -25.03
C SER A 425 -21.78 19.73 -24.71
N LYS A 426 -22.71 19.22 -23.89
CA LYS A 426 -22.82 17.79 -23.61
C LYS A 426 -23.14 17.02 -24.90
N LEU A 427 -22.35 15.98 -25.20
CA LEU A 427 -22.59 15.11 -26.36
C LEU A 427 -23.88 14.29 -26.18
N SER A 428 -24.56 13.99 -27.28
CA SER A 428 -25.68 13.03 -27.31
C SER A 428 -25.21 11.58 -27.18
N ASP A 429 -26.12 10.67 -26.82
CA ASP A 429 -25.85 9.22 -26.79
C ASP A 429 -25.33 8.71 -28.15
N GLU A 430 -25.90 9.20 -29.26
CA GLU A 430 -25.45 8.85 -30.60
C GLU A 430 -24.03 9.35 -30.92
N GLU A 431 -23.63 10.51 -30.37
CA GLU A 431 -22.29 11.06 -30.54
C GLU A 431 -21.27 10.28 -29.71
N VAL A 432 -21.58 9.96 -28.45
CA VAL A 432 -20.71 9.12 -27.59
C VAL A 432 -20.54 7.72 -28.17
N ALA A 433 -21.62 7.10 -28.66
CA ALA A 433 -21.55 5.79 -29.30
C ALA A 433 -20.69 5.77 -30.58
N ALA A 434 -20.43 6.94 -31.17
CA ALA A 434 -19.59 7.11 -32.35
C ALA A 434 -18.14 7.50 -32.03
N MET A 435 -17.82 7.86 -30.77
CA MET A 435 -16.45 8.23 -30.38
C MET A 435 -15.52 7.04 -30.54
N THR A 436 -14.38 7.30 -31.20
CA THR A 436 -13.24 6.37 -31.23
C THR A 436 -12.39 6.52 -29.96
N SER A 437 -11.49 5.57 -29.72
CA SER A 437 -10.50 5.68 -28.63
C SER A 437 -9.67 6.97 -28.75
N ALA A 438 -9.33 7.38 -29.99
CA ALA A 438 -8.64 8.63 -30.25
C ALA A 438 -9.48 9.87 -29.92
N ASP A 439 -10.80 9.83 -30.17
CA ASP A 439 -11.70 10.94 -29.80
C ASP A 439 -11.81 11.08 -28.27
N LYS A 440 -11.86 9.95 -27.54
CA LYS A 440 -11.87 9.93 -26.07
C LYS A 440 -10.55 10.43 -25.49
N ALA A 441 -9.43 9.95 -26.01
CA ALA A 441 -8.11 10.39 -25.57
C ALA A 441 -7.92 11.89 -25.81
N LYS A 442 -8.32 12.40 -26.99
CA LYS A 442 -8.31 13.84 -27.27
C LYS A 442 -9.22 14.60 -26.29
N ALA A 443 -10.44 14.12 -26.05
CA ALA A 443 -11.35 14.75 -25.10
C ALA A 443 -10.82 14.76 -23.67
N PHE A 444 -10.09 13.72 -23.25
CA PHE A 444 -9.43 13.67 -21.95
C PHE A 444 -8.32 14.73 -21.84
N VAL A 445 -7.41 14.78 -22.82
CA VAL A 445 -6.31 15.75 -22.84
C VAL A 445 -6.83 17.19 -22.85
N GLU A 446 -7.96 17.46 -23.51
CA GLU A 446 -8.60 18.79 -23.53
C GLU A 446 -9.55 19.04 -22.33
N GLY A 447 -9.58 18.17 -21.31
CA GLY A 447 -10.44 18.32 -20.13
C GLY A 447 -11.95 18.23 -20.40
N ARG A 448 -12.37 17.76 -21.59
CA ARG A 448 -13.77 17.72 -22.06
C ARG A 448 -14.55 16.51 -21.57
N TYR A 449 -14.44 16.22 -20.28
CA TYR A 449 -15.15 15.11 -19.63
C TYR A 449 -15.55 15.45 -18.19
N ALA A 450 -16.43 14.65 -17.63
CA ALA A 450 -16.69 14.57 -16.20
C ALA A 450 -16.84 13.10 -15.81
N LYS A 451 -16.16 12.69 -14.73
CA LYS A 451 -16.20 11.32 -14.23
C LYS A 451 -17.60 10.97 -13.71
N GLY A 452 -18.06 9.77 -13.99
CA GLY A 452 -19.33 9.27 -13.45
C GLY A 452 -19.18 8.65 -12.06
N SER A 453 -20.29 8.18 -11.50
CA SER A 453 -20.41 7.43 -10.24
C SER A 453 -19.49 6.20 -10.08
N THR A 454 -19.08 5.56 -11.18
CA THR A 454 -18.13 4.44 -11.20
C THR A 454 -16.68 4.91 -11.21
N GLY A 455 -16.42 6.16 -11.59
CA GLY A 455 -15.15 6.86 -11.39
C GLY A 455 -15.13 7.78 -10.15
N SER A 456 -16.22 7.80 -9.37
CA SER A 456 -16.39 8.57 -8.14
C SER A 456 -17.28 7.79 -7.17
N GLY A 457 -16.66 6.82 -6.50
CA GLY A 457 -17.05 6.32 -5.17
C GLY A 457 -18.53 6.08 -4.90
N SER A 458 -19.26 5.31 -5.72
CA SER A 458 -20.61 4.87 -5.34
C SER A 458 -21.03 3.46 -5.74
N ASP A 459 -20.12 2.63 -6.26
CA ASP A 459 -20.37 1.20 -6.21
C ASP A 459 -20.26 0.71 -4.77
N LYS A 460 -21.28 -0.04 -4.34
CA LYS A 460 -21.45 -0.60 -2.99
C LYS A 460 -20.41 -1.69 -2.64
N GLY A 461 -19.24 -1.65 -3.26
CA GLY A 461 -18.01 -2.30 -2.83
C GLY A 461 -17.01 -1.22 -2.47
N GLY A 462 -17.32 -0.37 -1.49
CA GLY A 462 -16.26 0.37 -0.81
C GLY A 462 -15.22 -0.62 -0.32
N MET A 463 -13.92 -0.25 -0.36
CA MET A 463 -12.86 -1.05 0.24
C MET A 463 -13.32 -1.46 1.65
N PRO A 464 -13.59 -2.75 1.90
CA PRO A 464 -14.10 -3.15 3.19
C PRO A 464 -12.92 -3.15 4.16
N GLY A 465 -12.82 -2.07 4.93
CA GLY A 465 -11.76 -1.86 5.91
C GLY A 465 -11.44 -0.39 6.17
N GLY A 466 -11.83 0.53 5.28
CA GLY A 466 -11.72 1.97 5.53
C GLY A 466 -13.09 2.61 5.61
N MET A 467 -13.61 2.87 6.82
CA MET A 467 -14.56 3.97 6.95
C MET A 467 -13.81 5.23 6.51
N THR A 468 -14.24 5.84 5.42
CA THR A 468 -13.81 7.18 5.02
C THR A 468 -14.09 8.14 6.19
N GLY A 469 -13.08 8.39 7.02
CA GLY A 469 -12.99 9.61 7.81
C GLY A 469 -13.02 10.76 6.80
N GLY A 470 -14.07 11.57 6.85
CA GLY A 470 -14.35 12.56 5.83
C GLY A 470 -13.27 13.64 5.77
N MET A 471 -12.30 13.47 4.87
CA MET A 471 -11.56 14.60 4.31
C MET A 471 -12.40 15.15 3.17
N GLY A 472 -13.16 16.19 3.49
CA GLY A 472 -13.92 16.94 2.51
C GLY A 472 -12.97 17.56 1.49
N GLN A 473 -13.17 17.20 0.22
CA GLN A 473 -12.71 17.97 -0.93
C GLN A 473 -13.10 19.44 -0.68
N MET A 474 -12.11 20.30 -0.40
CA MET A 474 -12.34 21.73 -0.25
C MET A 474 -12.59 22.32 -1.64
N ASP A 475 -13.82 22.23 -2.10
CA ASP A 475 -14.29 23.01 -3.25
C ASP A 475 -14.25 24.50 -2.88
N GLY A 476 -13.29 25.20 -3.47
CA GLY A 476 -13.19 26.65 -3.42
C GLY A 476 -14.42 27.32 -4.01
N ASN A 477 -15.38 27.71 -3.17
CA ASN A 477 -16.30 28.80 -3.46
C ASN A 477 -16.94 29.32 -2.18
N GLY A 478 -16.44 30.46 -1.68
CA GLY A 478 -17.08 31.18 -0.58
C GLY A 478 -18.47 31.71 -0.97
N PRO A 479 -19.43 31.74 -0.03
CA PRO A 479 -20.58 32.64 -0.17
C PRO A 479 -20.89 33.47 1.10
N PRO A 480 -21.70 34.53 0.95
CA PRO A 480 -21.72 35.66 1.87
C PRO A 480 -22.68 35.48 3.06
N SER A 481 -22.43 36.29 4.09
CA SER A 481 -23.20 36.44 5.33
C SER A 481 -24.74 36.41 5.17
N GLY A 482 -25.43 35.70 6.07
CA GLY A 482 -26.88 35.78 6.24
C GLY A 482 -27.36 34.92 7.42
N GLY A 483 -28.05 35.52 8.39
CA GLY A 483 -28.28 34.96 9.72
C GLY A 483 -29.36 33.86 9.85
N MET A 484 -29.19 33.04 10.89
CA MET A 484 -30.19 32.10 11.42
C MET A 484 -31.42 32.79 11.99
N PRO A 485 -32.57 32.09 12.00
CA PRO A 485 -33.29 31.95 13.26
C PRO A 485 -33.80 30.53 13.59
N SER A 486 -33.77 30.28 14.90
CA SER A 486 -34.25 29.15 15.70
C SER A 486 -35.73 28.77 15.50
N GLY A 487 -36.04 27.47 15.67
CA GLY A 487 -37.41 26.94 15.72
C GLY A 487 -37.49 25.52 16.31
N ASN A 488 -37.99 25.44 17.54
CA ASN A 488 -38.06 24.31 18.46
C ASN A 488 -39.29 23.39 18.23
N GLY A 489 -39.17 22.07 18.47
CA GLY A 489 -40.23 21.28 19.15
C GLY A 489 -40.78 19.97 18.53
N GLY A 490 -40.44 18.83 19.14
CA GLY A 490 -41.43 17.80 19.56
C GLY A 490 -41.36 16.38 18.95
N PRO A 491 -41.81 15.32 19.68
CA PRO A 491 -40.96 14.16 19.99
C PRO A 491 -41.53 12.75 19.69
N GLY A 492 -40.65 11.73 19.70
CA GLY A 492 -40.96 10.39 20.25
C GLY A 492 -40.64 9.17 19.37
N GLY A 493 -39.74 8.28 19.84
CA GLY A 493 -39.58 6.93 19.31
C GLY A 493 -38.23 6.25 19.62
N SER A 494 -38.02 5.85 20.88
CA SER A 494 -36.83 5.18 21.44
C SER A 494 -36.55 3.77 20.89
N SER A 495 -35.29 3.49 20.52
CA SER A 495 -34.61 2.24 20.86
C SER A 495 -33.19 2.57 21.36
N SER A 496 -32.88 2.01 22.51
CA SER A 496 -31.77 2.35 23.41
C SER A 496 -30.44 1.73 22.99
N SER A 497 -29.44 2.57 22.72
CA SER A 497 -28.06 2.32 23.11
C SER A 497 -27.68 3.34 24.20
N SER A 498 -27.34 2.83 25.37
CA SER A 498 -26.78 3.58 26.49
C SER A 498 -25.56 2.78 26.93
N SER A 499 -24.40 3.34 27.25
CA SER A 499 -23.92 4.72 27.27
C SER A 499 -22.57 4.65 27.99
N GLY A 500 -21.58 5.41 27.54
CA GLY A 500 -20.58 5.94 28.46
C GLY A 500 -19.13 5.93 27.98
N LYS A 501 -18.78 6.78 27.03
CA LYS A 501 -17.56 7.59 27.16
C LYS A 501 -17.92 9.04 26.83
N THR A 502 -17.40 9.91 27.68
CA THR A 502 -17.60 11.35 27.73
C THR A 502 -17.02 12.05 26.52
N ALA A 503 -17.61 13.19 26.14
CA ALA A 503 -17.10 14.10 25.11
C ALA A 503 -15.59 14.36 25.25
N ARG A 504 -14.82 13.95 24.24
CA ARG A 504 -13.49 14.46 23.88
C ARG A 504 -13.46 14.53 22.36
N ALA A 505 -13.67 15.73 21.84
CA ALA A 505 -13.39 16.14 20.47
C ALA A 505 -13.66 17.64 20.43
N GLY A 506 -12.71 18.41 20.96
CA GLY A 506 -12.55 19.80 20.57
C GLY A 506 -11.27 19.85 19.77
N ASN A 507 -11.28 20.50 18.61
CA ASN A 507 -10.06 20.85 17.88
C ASN A 507 -9.04 21.37 18.92
N SER A 508 -7.89 20.72 19.02
CA SER A 508 -6.88 21.17 19.96
C SER A 508 -6.29 22.43 19.35
N LEU A 509 -6.73 23.56 19.90
CA LEU A 509 -6.17 24.85 19.57
C LEU A 509 -4.93 25.02 20.45
N ASN A 510 -3.82 25.43 19.84
CA ASN A 510 -2.66 25.88 20.62
C ASN A 510 -3.02 27.11 21.48
N GLU A 511 -2.09 27.59 22.31
CA GLU A 511 -2.31 28.76 23.19
C GLU A 511 -2.73 30.04 22.42
N ASN A 512 -2.56 30.06 21.09
CA ASN A 512 -2.89 31.16 20.19
C ASN A 512 -4.18 30.95 19.38
N GLY A 513 -4.86 29.81 19.50
CA GLY A 513 -6.12 29.57 18.81
C GLY A 513 -6.00 28.97 17.41
N GLU A 514 -4.85 28.38 17.06
CA GLU A 514 -4.60 27.73 15.76
C GLU A 514 -4.66 26.20 15.89
N GLU A 515 -5.14 25.53 14.83
CA GLU A 515 -5.24 24.06 14.78
C GLU A 515 -3.84 23.46 14.70
N VAL A 516 -3.48 22.64 15.70
CA VAL A 516 -2.29 21.78 15.65
C VAL A 516 -2.71 20.34 15.39
N GLY A 517 -1.81 19.54 14.81
CA GLY A 517 -1.99 18.11 14.62
C GLY A 517 -2.41 17.43 15.93
N THR A 518 -3.42 16.57 15.86
CA THR A 518 -3.72 15.61 16.93
C THR A 518 -3.72 14.21 16.32
N PRO A 519 -3.53 13.15 17.13
CA PRO A 519 -3.63 11.78 16.64
C PRO A 519 -4.94 11.53 15.87
N GLU A 520 -6.05 12.16 16.30
CA GLU A 520 -7.41 12.00 15.76
C GLU A 520 -7.76 12.94 14.59
N SER A 521 -7.13 14.11 14.46
CA SER A 521 -7.62 15.18 13.56
C SER A 521 -7.11 15.08 12.12
N GLY A 522 -6.19 14.18 11.80
CA GLY A 522 -5.67 14.04 10.44
C GLY A 522 -4.87 15.26 9.94
N SER A 523 -4.66 16.30 10.75
CA SER A 523 -4.11 17.57 10.29
C SER A 523 -2.59 17.59 10.38
N THR A 524 -1.91 17.55 9.24
CA THR A 524 -0.57 18.14 9.09
C THR A 524 -0.68 19.66 9.16
N GLN A 525 0.41 20.36 9.47
CA GLN A 525 0.44 21.82 9.39
C GLN A 525 0.04 22.24 7.96
N SER A 526 -1.10 22.92 7.85
CA SER A 526 -1.70 23.28 6.55
C SER A 526 -0.68 24.03 5.69
N SER A 527 -0.63 23.69 4.40
CA SER A 527 0.11 24.40 3.35
C SER A 527 -0.43 25.82 3.09
N SER A 528 -1.05 26.46 4.07
CA SER A 528 -1.54 27.84 4.03
C SER A 528 -1.09 28.66 5.24
N SER A 529 -0.35 28.08 6.18
CA SER A 529 0.16 28.78 7.36
C SER A 529 1.31 29.72 6.98
N LYS A 530 1.34 30.94 7.53
CA LYS A 530 2.44 31.91 7.35
C LYS A 530 3.44 31.91 8.50
N THR A 531 3.34 30.92 9.37
CA THR A 531 4.20 30.74 10.53
C THR A 531 4.71 29.30 10.47
N ASP A 532 6.02 29.13 10.65
CA ASP A 532 6.69 27.84 10.51
C ASP A 532 6.41 26.92 11.68
N SER A 533 6.33 27.48 12.89
CA SER A 533 6.04 26.73 14.10
C SER A 533 5.29 27.58 15.11
N SER A 534 4.29 26.95 15.70
CA SER A 534 3.60 27.44 16.89
C SER A 534 4.14 26.82 18.19
N ASN A 535 4.80 25.66 18.12
CA ASN A 535 5.39 24.98 19.27
C ASN A 535 6.74 25.56 19.68
N TYR A 536 7.54 26.06 18.73
CA TYR A 536 8.88 26.57 18.98
C TYR A 536 8.96 28.08 18.72
N SER A 537 9.35 28.84 19.75
CA SER A 537 9.51 30.29 19.65
C SER A 537 10.81 30.68 18.96
N THR A 538 11.81 29.79 18.94
CA THR A 538 13.11 30.01 18.31
C THR A 538 13.61 28.78 17.58
N TYR A 539 14.41 28.99 16.53
CA TYR A 539 15.08 27.92 15.80
C TYR A 539 15.93 27.01 16.70
N ALA A 540 16.54 27.56 17.75
CA ALA A 540 17.34 26.78 18.68
C ALA A 540 16.49 25.81 19.53
N GLU A 541 15.23 26.15 19.82
CA GLU A 541 14.30 25.25 20.51
C GLU A 541 13.85 24.12 19.58
N LEU A 542 13.53 24.45 18.33
CA LEU A 542 13.23 23.47 17.27
C LEU A 542 14.37 22.46 17.11
N LEU A 543 15.59 22.96 16.89
CA LEU A 543 16.75 22.11 16.62
C LEU A 543 17.08 21.19 17.81
N GLU A 544 16.93 21.68 19.05
CA GLU A 544 17.16 20.84 20.23
C GLU A 544 16.11 19.74 20.37
N ALA A 545 14.84 20.02 20.01
CA ALA A 545 13.78 19.02 20.01
C ALA A 545 14.05 17.89 19.00
N TYR A 546 14.36 18.23 17.74
CA TYR A 546 14.74 17.24 16.73
C TYR A 546 15.93 16.39 17.19
N LYS A 547 16.96 17.00 17.77
CA LYS A 547 18.14 16.28 18.28
C LYS A 547 17.81 15.30 19.39
N GLU A 548 16.96 15.71 20.33
CA GLU A 548 16.57 14.85 21.45
C GLU A 548 15.76 13.66 20.94
N ASP A 549 14.73 13.93 20.15
CA ASP A 549 13.78 12.92 19.67
C ASP A 549 14.44 11.95 18.68
N VAL A 550 15.17 12.43 17.67
CA VAL A 550 15.85 11.56 16.69
C VAL A 550 16.94 10.71 17.36
N ALA A 551 17.66 11.25 18.35
CA ALA A 551 18.65 10.45 19.10
C ALA A 551 17.98 9.35 19.93
N GLU A 552 16.78 9.59 20.46
CA GLU A 552 15.99 8.61 21.20
C GLU A 552 15.47 7.51 20.28
N VAL A 553 14.91 7.86 19.12
CA VAL A 553 14.44 6.92 18.08
C VAL A 553 15.61 6.08 17.55
N THR A 554 16.76 6.70 17.28
CA THR A 554 17.97 6.03 16.76
C THR A 554 18.63 5.11 17.79
N ALA A 555 18.49 5.39 19.09
CA ALA A 555 18.98 4.50 20.14
C ALA A 555 18.31 3.12 20.12
N GLY A 556 17.13 3.06 19.50
CA GLY A 556 16.34 1.86 19.30
C GLY A 556 15.42 1.55 20.48
N ASP A 557 14.48 0.66 20.22
CA ASP A 557 13.53 0.19 21.21
C ASP A 557 14.14 -0.85 22.18
N GLU A 558 13.30 -1.56 22.94
CA GLU A 558 13.78 -2.55 23.90
C GLU A 558 14.53 -3.74 23.27
N TYR A 559 14.31 -3.97 21.98
CA TYR A 559 15.02 -4.98 21.18
C TYR A 559 16.25 -4.41 20.47
N GLY A 560 16.54 -3.12 20.68
CA GLY A 560 17.66 -2.40 20.09
C GLY A 560 17.46 -2.12 18.60
N LYS A 561 16.21 -2.04 18.14
CA LYS A 561 15.85 -1.78 16.74
C LYS A 561 15.47 -0.32 16.56
N ASN A 562 16.01 0.31 15.52
CA ASN A 562 15.52 1.62 15.08
C ASN A 562 14.15 1.43 14.43
N ILE A 563 13.10 1.97 15.06
CA ILE A 563 11.72 1.76 14.64
C ILE A 563 11.37 2.42 13.30
N VAL A 564 12.11 3.46 12.88
CA VAL A 564 11.96 4.07 11.55
C VAL A 564 12.48 3.13 10.48
N GLU A 565 13.67 2.56 10.70
CA GLU A 565 14.30 1.59 9.79
C GLU A 565 13.49 0.30 9.68
N LEU A 566 12.83 -0.12 10.78
CA LEU A 566 11.88 -1.24 10.76
C LEU A 566 10.68 -0.99 9.84
N TYR A 567 10.33 0.27 9.60
CA TYR A 567 9.18 0.71 8.81
C TYR A 567 9.58 1.19 7.40
N ASP A 568 10.82 0.94 6.99
CA ASP A 568 11.28 1.14 5.63
C ASP A 568 11.24 -0.20 4.85
N PRO A 569 10.34 -0.38 3.88
CA PRO A 569 10.26 -1.62 3.11
C PRO A 569 11.52 -1.86 2.26
N THR A 570 12.22 -0.81 1.84
CA THR A 570 13.39 -0.92 0.97
C THR A 570 14.58 -1.59 1.65
N ASN A 571 14.65 -1.53 2.98
CA ASN A 571 15.63 -2.27 3.79
C ASN A 571 15.47 -3.79 3.72
N TYR A 572 14.31 -4.28 3.30
CA TYR A 572 13.97 -5.71 3.32
C TYR A 572 13.84 -6.32 1.93
N ILE A 573 13.60 -5.50 0.91
CA ILE A 573 13.39 -5.96 -0.45
C ILE A 573 14.67 -6.58 -1.01
N GLY A 574 14.66 -7.88 -1.21
CA GLY A 574 15.78 -8.64 -1.78
C GLY A 574 16.81 -9.13 -0.75
N GLU A 575 16.56 -8.91 0.54
CA GLU A 575 17.40 -9.45 1.62
C GLU A 575 17.28 -10.98 1.71
N GLU A 576 18.38 -11.65 2.09
CA GLU A 576 18.45 -13.13 2.10
C GLU A 576 17.50 -13.78 3.12
N ASP A 577 17.21 -13.07 4.22
CA ASP A 577 16.39 -13.55 5.33
C ASP A 577 14.91 -13.17 5.19
N THR A 578 14.46 -12.85 3.98
CA THR A 578 13.09 -12.43 3.67
C THR A 578 12.56 -13.15 2.44
N ASP A 579 11.30 -13.57 2.49
CA ASP A 579 10.64 -14.22 1.35
C ASP A 579 10.03 -13.17 0.40
N ALA A 580 10.59 -13.03 -0.80
CA ALA A 580 10.06 -12.08 -1.77
C ALA A 580 8.67 -12.53 -2.30
N PRO A 581 7.70 -11.60 -2.46
CA PRO A 581 6.47 -11.89 -3.18
C PRO A 581 6.77 -12.20 -4.65
N THR A 582 5.86 -12.93 -5.29
CA THR A 582 5.98 -13.22 -6.73
C THR A 582 5.73 -11.96 -7.57
N TRP A 583 4.82 -11.10 -7.13
CA TRP A 583 4.45 -9.88 -7.83
C TRP A 583 4.01 -8.77 -6.88
N THR A 584 4.16 -7.52 -7.30
CA THR A 584 3.64 -6.34 -6.60
C THR A 584 3.01 -5.35 -7.60
N ARG A 585 2.00 -4.61 -7.15
CA ARG A 585 1.42 -3.48 -7.88
C ARG A 585 1.20 -2.32 -6.93
N ILE A 586 1.73 -1.15 -7.26
CA ILE A 586 1.51 0.07 -6.49
C ILE A 586 0.68 1.01 -7.36
N LEU A 587 -0.46 1.49 -6.86
CA LEU A 587 -1.36 2.37 -7.58
C LEU A 587 -1.46 3.69 -6.86
N CYS A 588 -1.09 4.79 -7.50
CA CYS A 588 -1.16 6.13 -6.94
C CYS A 588 -2.01 7.02 -7.85
N GLY A 589 -2.67 8.03 -7.29
CA GLY A 589 -3.24 9.11 -8.10
C GLY A 589 -2.12 9.98 -8.62
N ALA A 590 -2.00 10.17 -9.93
CA ALA A 590 -0.94 11.01 -10.48
C ALA A 590 -1.02 12.46 -10.00
N ALA A 591 -2.18 12.92 -9.48
CA ALA A 591 -2.35 14.26 -8.93
C ALA A 591 -2.40 14.29 -7.38
N GLU A 592 -2.13 13.17 -6.69
CA GLU A 592 -2.22 13.14 -5.22
C GLU A 592 -1.08 13.89 -4.53
N GLY A 593 -1.36 14.50 -3.37
CA GLY A 593 -0.36 15.26 -2.60
C GLY A 593 0.16 14.57 -1.35
N ASP A 594 -0.40 13.39 -1.01
CA ASP A 594 -0.17 12.74 0.28
C ASP A 594 1.20 12.03 0.38
N ILE A 595 1.75 11.58 -0.76
CA ILE A 595 3.07 10.96 -0.88
C ILE A 595 3.72 11.32 -2.22
N SER A 596 5.05 11.42 -2.24
CA SER A 596 5.81 11.68 -3.47
C SER A 596 5.75 10.47 -4.40
N MET A 597 5.66 10.71 -5.71
CA MET A 597 5.70 9.61 -6.68
C MET A 597 7.06 8.91 -6.69
N PHE A 598 8.12 9.59 -6.26
CA PHE A 598 9.45 9.00 -6.11
C PHE A 598 9.47 7.85 -5.10
N ASN A 599 8.68 7.89 -4.02
CA ASN A 599 8.60 6.78 -3.06
C ASN A 599 8.10 5.48 -3.74
N SER A 600 7.00 5.59 -4.51
CA SER A 600 6.48 4.44 -5.27
C SER A 600 7.46 3.93 -6.33
N MET A 601 8.21 4.85 -6.95
CA MET A 601 9.23 4.53 -7.95
C MET A 601 10.44 3.82 -7.31
N ASN A 602 10.94 4.30 -6.17
CA ASN A 602 12.05 3.70 -5.45
C ASN A 602 11.71 2.28 -4.98
N MET A 603 10.50 2.08 -4.46
CA MET A 603 10.02 0.75 -4.11
C MET A 603 9.93 -0.18 -5.32
N GLN A 604 9.47 0.32 -6.49
CA GLN A 604 9.47 -0.48 -7.72
C GLN A 604 10.89 -0.86 -8.16
N ILE A 605 11.84 0.09 -8.11
CA ILE A 605 13.24 -0.15 -8.45
C ILE A 605 13.79 -1.27 -7.57
N ALA A 606 13.56 -1.21 -6.26
CA ALA A 606 13.99 -2.25 -5.31
C ALA A 606 13.40 -3.62 -5.69
N TRP A 607 12.08 -3.69 -5.93
CA TRP A 607 11.41 -4.95 -6.27
C TRP A 607 11.87 -5.55 -7.60
N LEU A 608 12.01 -4.73 -8.64
CA LEU A 608 12.51 -5.20 -9.93
C LEU A 608 13.95 -5.70 -9.81
N ASN A 609 14.78 -5.04 -9.00
CA ASN A 609 16.17 -5.44 -8.78
C ASN A 609 16.31 -6.73 -7.95
N SER A 610 15.37 -6.99 -7.03
CA SER A 610 15.29 -8.26 -6.30
C SER A 610 14.73 -9.42 -7.13
N GLY A 611 14.12 -9.13 -8.29
CA GLY A 611 13.54 -10.12 -9.21
C GLY A 611 12.05 -10.35 -9.04
N THR A 612 11.38 -9.51 -8.25
CA THR A 612 9.92 -9.48 -8.13
C THR A 612 9.29 -8.83 -9.36
N ASP A 613 8.15 -9.35 -9.82
CA ASP A 613 7.38 -8.73 -10.90
C ASP A 613 6.60 -7.52 -10.37
N ALA A 614 7.16 -6.32 -10.54
CA ALA A 614 6.65 -5.11 -9.92
C ALA A 614 6.15 -4.09 -10.96
N ALA A 615 4.92 -3.64 -10.77
CA ALA A 615 4.29 -2.59 -11.55
C ALA A 615 3.97 -1.39 -10.66
N ILE A 616 4.14 -0.18 -11.21
CA ILE A 616 3.51 1.02 -10.66
C ILE A 616 2.52 1.57 -11.66
N GLU A 617 1.51 2.23 -11.14
CA GLU A 617 0.52 2.91 -11.94
C GLU A 617 0.16 4.25 -11.32
N TRP A 618 0.33 5.33 -12.09
CA TRP A 618 -0.02 6.68 -11.68
C TRP A 618 -1.27 7.12 -12.44
N GLN A 619 -2.43 6.98 -11.80
CA GLN A 619 -3.73 7.25 -12.38
C GLN A 619 -3.92 8.74 -12.65
N TRP A 620 -3.98 9.11 -13.93
CA TRP A 620 -4.16 10.50 -14.36
C TRP A 620 -5.53 11.06 -13.97
N ASP A 621 -5.54 12.33 -13.56
CA ASP A 621 -6.68 12.98 -12.91
C ASP A 621 -7.18 12.22 -11.64
N GLY A 622 -6.37 11.30 -11.10
CA GLY A 622 -6.64 10.56 -9.87
C GLY A 622 -6.08 11.28 -8.64
N GLY A 623 -6.86 11.29 -7.56
CA GLY A 623 -6.43 11.77 -6.24
C GLY A 623 -5.93 10.62 -5.35
N HIS A 624 -5.76 10.91 -4.06
CA HIS A 624 -5.29 9.95 -3.06
C HIS A 624 -6.20 8.71 -2.96
N VAL A 625 -5.61 7.52 -2.91
CA VAL A 625 -6.28 6.21 -2.95
C VAL A 625 -7.26 6.14 -4.12
N PRO A 626 -6.75 6.16 -5.36
CA PRO A 626 -7.63 6.18 -6.50
C PRO A 626 -8.45 4.88 -6.58
N SER A 627 -9.73 5.01 -6.97
CA SER A 627 -10.58 3.84 -7.19
C SER A 627 -10.02 2.97 -8.30
N GLU A 628 -10.32 1.66 -8.25
CA GLU A 628 -9.93 0.72 -9.31
C GLU A 628 -10.30 1.26 -10.71
N ILE A 629 -9.34 1.16 -11.64
CA ILE A 629 -9.35 1.89 -12.91
C ILE A 629 -10.43 1.34 -13.85
N LEU A 630 -10.79 2.14 -14.84
CA LEU A 630 -11.47 1.80 -16.09
C LEU A 630 -11.26 0.34 -16.55
N GLY A 631 -12.12 -0.57 -16.08
CA GLY A 631 -12.11 -2.01 -16.38
C GLY A 631 -11.04 -2.86 -15.67
N ASP A 632 -10.27 -2.30 -14.75
CA ASP A 632 -9.37 -3.04 -13.86
C ASP A 632 -10.01 -3.25 -12.49
N SER A 633 -9.63 -4.34 -11.82
CA SER A 633 -9.97 -4.59 -10.42
C SER A 633 -8.88 -5.40 -9.74
N LEU A 634 -8.86 -5.41 -8.41
CA LEU A 634 -8.02 -6.31 -7.63
C LEU A 634 -8.27 -7.76 -8.08
N ALA A 635 -9.53 -8.14 -8.25
CA ALA A 635 -9.89 -9.48 -8.67
C ALA A 635 -9.32 -9.84 -10.05
N LEU A 636 -9.41 -8.94 -11.04
CA LEU A 636 -8.83 -9.15 -12.36
C LEU A 636 -7.31 -9.31 -12.30
N TYR A 637 -6.63 -8.49 -11.50
CA TYR A 637 -5.18 -8.54 -11.41
C TYR A 637 -4.69 -9.81 -10.69
N VAL A 638 -5.33 -10.18 -9.58
CA VAL A 638 -5.07 -11.44 -8.86
C VAL A 638 -5.27 -12.63 -9.80
N ASP A 639 -6.38 -12.67 -10.53
CA ASP A 639 -6.66 -13.73 -11.52
C ASP A 639 -5.64 -13.76 -12.66
N THR A 640 -5.20 -12.60 -13.14
CA THR A 640 -4.17 -12.47 -14.19
C THR A 640 -2.83 -13.01 -13.69
N MET A 641 -2.41 -12.63 -12.49
CA MET A 641 -1.17 -13.12 -11.88
C MET A 641 -1.26 -14.60 -11.54
N TYR A 642 -2.42 -15.08 -11.12
CA TYR A 642 -2.64 -16.49 -10.84
C TYR A 642 -2.51 -17.30 -12.13
N GLY A 643 -3.13 -16.84 -13.22
CA GLY A 643 -2.95 -17.39 -14.55
C GLY A 643 -1.47 -17.42 -14.96
N LYS A 644 -0.74 -16.32 -14.77
CA LYS A 644 0.67 -16.17 -15.16
C LYS A 644 1.61 -17.10 -14.40
N TYR A 645 1.42 -17.26 -13.09
CA TYR A 645 2.41 -17.89 -12.20
C TYR A 645 2.02 -19.26 -11.66
N VAL A 646 0.74 -19.65 -11.70
CA VAL A 646 0.29 -20.93 -11.17
C VAL A 646 0.12 -21.95 -12.30
N ASP A 647 0.89 -23.03 -12.22
CA ASP A 647 0.88 -24.09 -13.22
C ASP A 647 -0.52 -24.71 -13.39
N GLY A 648 -1.02 -24.69 -14.63
CA GLY A 648 -2.32 -25.26 -14.98
C GLY A 648 -3.53 -24.35 -14.70
N ALA A 649 -3.31 -23.13 -14.22
CA ALA A 649 -4.34 -22.09 -14.14
C ALA A 649 -4.82 -21.63 -15.53
N VAL A 650 -6.00 -21.02 -15.58
CA VAL A 650 -6.50 -20.38 -16.80
C VAL A 650 -5.72 -19.08 -16.99
N GLN A 651 -5.18 -18.85 -18.18
CA GLN A 651 -4.58 -17.58 -18.52
C GLN A 651 -5.69 -16.54 -18.65
N ILE A 652 -5.69 -15.54 -17.78
CA ILE A 652 -6.67 -14.47 -17.78
C ILE A 652 -6.08 -13.26 -18.50
N ALA A 653 -6.89 -12.66 -19.36
CA ALA A 653 -6.61 -11.41 -20.01
C ALA A 653 -7.83 -10.51 -19.85
N LYS A 654 -7.60 -9.20 -19.71
CA LYS A 654 -8.68 -8.22 -19.64
C LYS A 654 -9.61 -8.35 -20.84
N GLU A 655 -10.92 -8.44 -20.59
CA GLU A 655 -11.91 -8.47 -21.65
C GLU A 655 -11.91 -7.17 -22.43
N LYS A 656 -12.24 -7.23 -23.72
CA LYS A 656 -12.32 -6.02 -24.55
C LYS A 656 -13.49 -5.15 -24.09
N ALA A 657 -13.24 -3.85 -23.92
CA ALA A 657 -14.28 -2.86 -23.63
C ALA A 657 -15.50 -2.99 -24.56
N GLU A 658 -16.68 -2.98 -23.95
CA GLU A 658 -17.92 -2.84 -24.70
C GLU A 658 -18.08 -1.42 -25.23
N THR A 659 -18.85 -1.26 -26.31
CA THR A 659 -19.15 0.07 -26.82
C THR A 659 -20.06 0.81 -25.84
N VAL A 660 -19.57 1.90 -25.27
CA VAL A 660 -20.37 2.84 -24.47
C VAL A 660 -21.43 3.48 -25.36
N THR A 661 -22.71 3.25 -25.07
CA THR A 661 -23.84 3.68 -25.91
C THR A 661 -24.67 4.82 -25.30
N LYS A 662 -24.33 5.24 -24.09
CA LYS A 662 -25.01 6.32 -23.38
C LYS A 662 -23.96 7.27 -22.83
N ASN A 663 -24.25 8.56 -22.91
CA ASN A 663 -23.45 9.56 -22.22
C ASN A 663 -23.82 9.61 -20.73
N GLY A 664 -22.88 9.98 -19.86
CA GLY A 664 -23.14 10.22 -18.44
C GLY A 664 -24.06 11.41 -18.19
N ASP A 665 -24.37 11.69 -16.92
CA ASP A 665 -25.40 12.66 -16.54
C ASP A 665 -24.91 14.06 -16.15
N ALA A 666 -23.60 14.31 -16.14
CA ALA A 666 -23.04 15.61 -15.75
C ALA A 666 -23.51 16.75 -16.67
N THR A 667 -23.55 17.97 -16.13
CA THR A 667 -24.02 19.18 -16.85
C THR A 667 -22.88 20.06 -17.34
N GLU A 668 -21.68 19.89 -16.80
CA GLU A 668 -20.47 20.63 -17.16
C GLU A 668 -19.25 19.71 -17.05
N ALA A 669 -18.18 20.03 -17.79
CA ALA A 669 -16.92 19.32 -17.73
C ALA A 669 -16.19 19.67 -16.43
N SER A 670 -15.52 18.68 -15.84
CA SER A 670 -14.71 18.82 -14.62
C SER A 670 -13.28 18.34 -14.81
N GLY A 671 -12.95 17.81 -15.99
CA GLY A 671 -11.62 17.29 -16.30
C GLY A 671 -10.57 18.38 -16.33
N THR A 672 -9.35 18.03 -15.91
CA THR A 672 -8.19 18.90 -16.03
C THR A 672 -7.78 19.04 -17.49
N ASP A 673 -7.65 20.28 -17.99
CA ASP A 673 -7.14 20.54 -19.35
C ASP A 673 -5.61 20.46 -19.36
N LEU A 674 -5.09 19.49 -20.10
CA LEU A 674 -3.67 19.19 -20.26
C LEU A 674 -3.15 19.65 -21.64
N SER A 675 -4.03 20.14 -22.52
CA SER A 675 -3.73 20.33 -23.94
C SER A 675 -2.72 21.44 -24.25
N ASP A 676 -2.45 22.31 -23.28
CA ASP A 676 -1.44 23.36 -23.39
C ASP A 676 0.00 22.84 -23.34
N TRP A 677 0.23 21.66 -22.74
CA TRP A 677 1.56 21.12 -22.49
C TRP A 677 1.74 19.62 -22.79
N VAL A 678 0.65 18.85 -22.89
CA VAL A 678 0.68 17.45 -23.33
C VAL A 678 0.47 17.33 -24.84
N THR A 679 1.40 16.65 -25.52
CA THR A 679 1.18 16.17 -26.89
C THR A 679 0.76 14.70 -26.85
N TYR A 680 -0.38 14.38 -27.46
CA TYR A 680 -0.80 12.98 -27.70
C TYR A 680 -0.95 12.72 -29.20
N LYS A 681 -0.17 11.78 -29.74
CA LYS A 681 -0.17 11.47 -31.17
C LYS A 681 0.18 10.01 -31.41
N ASP A 682 -0.64 9.34 -32.23
CA ASP A 682 -0.40 7.96 -32.66
C ASP A 682 -0.22 6.95 -31.50
N GLY A 683 -0.80 7.25 -30.33
CA GLY A 683 -0.68 6.43 -29.11
C GLY A 683 0.47 6.83 -28.19
N GLU A 684 1.32 7.78 -28.61
CA GLU A 684 2.48 8.25 -27.85
C GLU A 684 2.15 9.59 -27.17
N VAL A 685 2.59 9.71 -25.91
CA VAL A 685 2.52 10.93 -25.10
C VAL A 685 3.91 11.55 -25.02
N ASP A 686 3.97 12.88 -25.05
CA ASP A 686 5.20 13.66 -24.89
C ASP A 686 4.90 14.94 -24.09
N PHE A 687 5.70 15.19 -23.06
CA PHE A 687 5.74 16.43 -22.28
C PHE A 687 7.11 16.58 -21.60
N THR A 688 7.42 17.75 -21.04
CA THR A 688 8.71 17.96 -20.38
C THR A 688 8.70 17.54 -18.91
N LEU A 689 9.89 17.32 -18.33
CA LEU A 689 10.02 17.11 -16.90
C LEU A 689 9.46 18.28 -16.07
N ALA A 690 9.64 19.52 -16.54
CA ALA A 690 9.09 20.71 -15.90
C ALA A 690 7.55 20.69 -15.90
N ASP A 691 6.93 20.27 -17.01
CA ASP A 691 5.46 20.14 -17.07
C ASP A 691 4.94 19.04 -16.12
N ALA A 692 5.65 17.91 -16.05
CA ALA A 692 5.34 16.83 -15.12
C ALA A 692 5.44 17.29 -13.65
N ALA A 693 6.53 17.98 -13.30
CA ALA A 693 6.74 18.54 -11.97
C ALA A 693 5.64 19.57 -11.62
N ALA A 694 5.32 20.50 -12.53
CA ALA A 694 4.26 21.49 -12.32
C ALA A 694 2.87 20.85 -12.20
N TYR A 695 2.58 19.76 -12.92
CA TYR A 695 1.34 19.02 -12.74
C TYR A 695 1.26 18.37 -11.35
N ARG A 696 2.36 17.80 -10.87
CA ARG A 696 2.47 17.17 -9.54
C ARG A 696 2.37 18.18 -8.41
N ALA A 697 3.13 19.26 -8.49
CA ALA A 697 3.19 20.31 -7.48
C ALA A 697 1.84 21.04 -7.30
N LYS A 698 0.98 21.08 -8.33
CA LYS A 698 -0.42 21.56 -8.17
C LYS A 698 -1.26 20.72 -7.21
N GLY A 699 -0.94 19.43 -7.07
CA GLY A 699 -1.59 18.51 -6.14
C GLY A 699 -0.99 18.55 -4.73
N ALA A 700 0.12 19.28 -4.53
CA ALA A 700 0.80 19.38 -3.24
C ALA A 700 -0.12 19.88 -2.14
N SER A 701 -0.18 19.12 -1.04
CA SER A 701 -1.09 19.37 0.09
C SER A 701 -0.37 19.51 1.43
N LYS A 702 0.94 19.25 1.47
CA LYS A 702 1.75 19.19 2.70
C LYS A 702 2.77 20.35 2.76
N ALA A 703 3.10 20.77 3.98
CA ALA A 703 4.22 21.69 4.24
C ALA A 703 5.57 20.99 4.01
N VAL A 704 6.68 21.73 4.10
CA VAL A 704 8.03 21.15 4.07
C VAL A 704 8.76 21.45 5.40
N PRO A 705 9.19 20.43 6.17
CA PRO A 705 8.91 19.00 6.01
C PRO A 705 7.40 18.69 6.19
N GLY A 706 6.95 17.60 5.57
CA GLY A 706 5.55 17.21 5.43
C GLY A 706 5.16 15.89 6.08
N PHE A 707 6.12 15.11 6.59
CA PHE A 707 5.88 13.86 7.36
C PHE A 707 6.43 13.98 8.77
N ASP A 708 7.74 14.22 8.94
CA ASP A 708 8.33 14.69 10.20
C ASP A 708 8.11 16.20 10.32
N VAL A 709 6.87 16.57 10.65
CA VAL A 709 6.43 17.96 10.62
C VAL A 709 6.98 18.70 11.83
N ILE A 710 7.42 19.94 11.61
CA ILE A 710 7.94 20.81 12.66
C ILE A 710 7.06 20.84 13.91
N ASP A 711 5.74 20.94 13.78
CA ASP A 711 4.82 21.01 14.92
C ASP A 711 4.19 19.65 15.31
N TYR A 712 4.80 18.53 14.91
CA TYR A 712 4.29 17.16 14.97
C TYR A 712 3.00 16.95 14.13
N GLY A 713 3.10 16.08 13.14
CA GLY A 713 2.09 15.66 12.18
C GLY A 713 1.60 14.23 12.41
N GLN A 714 0.93 13.67 11.41
CA GLN A 714 0.26 12.37 11.54
C GLN A 714 1.22 11.20 11.69
N GLU A 715 2.37 11.26 11.02
CA GLU A 715 3.40 10.23 11.01
C GLU A 715 4.31 10.30 12.25
N ASP A 716 4.45 11.45 12.89
CA ASP A 716 5.24 11.61 14.13
C ASP A 716 4.68 10.80 15.32
N TYR A 717 3.36 10.59 15.35
CA TYR A 717 2.72 9.73 16.35
C TYR A 717 2.99 8.23 16.11
N VAL A 718 3.38 7.84 14.90
CA VAL A 718 3.75 6.43 14.61
C VAL A 718 5.01 6.04 15.37
N PHE A 719 5.89 7.02 15.58
CA PHE A 719 7.16 6.84 16.26
C PHE A 719 7.14 7.41 17.69
N GLY A 720 5.96 7.50 18.31
CA GLY A 720 5.80 7.78 19.74
C GLY A 720 6.38 6.69 20.65
N ASN A 721 6.18 6.85 21.94
CA ASN A 721 6.37 5.81 22.96
C ASN A 721 5.48 6.09 24.19
N SER A 722 5.56 5.20 25.18
CA SER A 722 4.82 5.32 26.44
C SER A 722 5.06 6.61 27.25
N GLU A 723 6.12 7.38 26.96
CA GLU A 723 6.45 8.66 27.62
C GLU A 723 6.12 9.89 26.74
N LYS A 724 6.27 9.79 25.42
CA LYS A 724 6.08 10.84 24.41
C LYS A 724 5.21 10.30 23.26
N ASP A 725 3.98 10.80 23.16
CA ASP A 725 2.99 10.37 22.14
C ASP A 725 3.46 10.64 20.68
N ALA A 726 4.29 11.67 20.47
CA ALA A 726 4.95 11.94 19.19
C ALA A 726 6.40 12.32 19.41
N ARG A 727 7.26 11.98 18.45
CA ARG A 727 8.70 12.30 18.43
C ARG A 727 9.11 12.60 16.99
N HIS A 728 10.02 13.55 16.79
CA HIS A 728 10.73 13.69 15.53
C HIS A 728 11.60 12.46 15.27
N TRP A 729 11.77 12.08 14.01
CA TRP A 729 12.29 10.77 13.62
C TRP A 729 13.11 10.78 12.32
N ASP A 730 13.00 11.80 11.48
CA ASP A 730 13.73 11.91 10.21
C ASP A 730 15.14 12.46 10.44
N GLN A 731 16.13 11.59 10.23
CA GLN A 731 17.55 11.93 10.35
C GLN A 731 18.01 12.94 9.29
N HIS A 732 17.46 12.90 8.07
CA HIS A 732 17.83 13.81 6.99
C HIS A 732 17.29 15.22 7.24
N VAL A 733 16.09 15.34 7.80
CA VAL A 733 15.58 16.65 8.25
C VAL A 733 16.48 17.22 9.34
N LEU A 734 16.88 16.40 10.33
CA LEU A 734 17.82 16.83 11.37
C LEU A 734 19.17 17.28 10.78
N ASP A 735 19.73 16.52 9.83
CA ASP A 735 21.01 16.83 9.21
C ASP A 735 20.97 18.19 8.50
N VAL A 736 19.90 18.48 7.74
CA VAL A 736 19.68 19.78 7.10
C VAL A 736 19.55 20.91 8.14
N LEU A 737 18.78 20.69 9.22
CA LEU A 737 18.63 21.67 10.29
C LEU A 737 19.98 21.94 11.01
N GLU A 738 20.85 20.95 11.15
CA GLU A 738 22.17 21.14 11.74
C GLU A 738 23.15 21.86 10.81
N GLU A 739 23.28 21.39 9.57
CA GLU A 739 24.27 21.88 8.62
C GLU A 739 23.97 23.32 8.19
N HIS A 740 22.70 23.66 8.01
CA HIS A 740 22.27 24.96 7.47
C HIS A 740 21.67 25.90 8.52
N ALA A 741 21.95 25.66 9.80
CA ALA A 741 21.42 26.43 10.92
C ALA A 741 21.59 27.96 10.78
N ASP A 742 22.72 28.41 10.24
CA ASP A 742 23.03 29.84 10.07
C ASP A 742 22.03 30.55 9.13
N ASP A 743 21.62 29.88 8.04
CA ASP A 743 20.67 30.44 7.08
C ASP A 743 19.24 30.33 7.60
N LEU A 744 18.87 29.14 8.08
CA LEU A 744 17.52 28.78 8.52
C LEU A 744 17.07 29.58 9.75
N THR A 745 17.98 29.85 10.69
CA THR A 745 17.69 30.66 11.90
C THR A 745 17.12 32.03 11.56
N SER A 746 17.61 32.64 10.47
CA SER A 746 17.20 33.99 10.08
C SER A 746 15.83 34.06 9.41
N LEU A 747 15.33 32.91 8.92
CA LEU A 747 14.07 32.78 8.20
C LEU A 747 12.93 32.28 9.09
N PHE A 748 13.28 31.48 10.11
CA PHE A 748 12.33 30.84 11.00
C PHE A 748 11.35 31.82 11.65
N ASN A 749 10.05 31.58 11.46
CA ASN A 749 8.92 32.37 11.95
C ASN A 749 8.94 33.84 11.50
N GLN A 750 9.54 34.17 10.35
CA GLN A 750 9.60 35.56 9.84
C GLN A 750 8.47 35.96 8.88
N GLY A 751 7.68 35.01 8.37
CA GLY A 751 6.48 35.24 7.56
C GLY A 751 6.70 35.76 6.13
#